data_AF-A0A0S8BB07-F1
#
_entry.id   AF-A0A0S8BB07-F1
#
_cell.length_a   1.000
_cell.length_b   1.000
_cell.length_c   1.000
_cell.angle_alpha   90.00
_cell.angle_beta   90.00
_cell.angle_gamma   90.00
#
_symmetry.space_group_name_H-M   'P 1'
#
loop_
_entity.id
_entity.type
_entity.pdbx_description
1 polymer ?
#
loop_
_entity_poly.entity_id
_entity_poly.type
_entity_poly.pdbx_seq_one_letter_code
_entity_poly.pdbx_strand_id
1 'polypeptide(L)'
;MPIADNILVISGMLAVAVIAAGLVRRVPLPYTVLLVVVGMLLGGLARKVDVLAPLLAFRLTPDLVLYVFLPVLIFESAFNLNARQLIKDLAPILVLAVLALLVSTAIIGLGLWAVAGVGLVSALLFGALISATDPVAVVALFRELGVSQRLTVLVEGESLLNDATAIVLFKILLAIALGGVLTWTQVTQGLVDFPVVFLGGALVGVAIGIGASEIVRRAQADLTALLVMTFVMAYAAFALAEVLHASGVVAVTCAALSFAAISVARASQATLTEIRHVWEVAAMICNSLLFLLMGLTLHLPSLLDNAGIIAAAIALMLLGRAIPLYALLPVTIRGFRLPRVSRGEQHVMWWGGLRGGLAIAIALSIPEALPERVLIQQLALGAVLFTLLVNAPSIRPLIRRLGLDRMTDEERAELRDGLDEGRQAAEDALERFRRLDLVSRRVQRHVRGELREVLAGDGPEVAKPQALLHAHRRAVHGEFETLAALHEQGVIGAYVFLDMRDTLMRDRESPVLDAGVQNAAASPFARLELALIRRLREHDWAAGLLARYQDLRLGQRLQRDMAGVLTAHAALEALRGDAQLAQGDRERLADVYRERLARRIGRIEAIRREFPEYLRAYERRLWERVALLSARARAESARQHGALGAKGYARIVQRIEAALARLPSIARNPPAPRPHDLVSAVPLFSGLREATLEGLAQRAETVGFLVNDTVIAEGDKGDALYIVLRGRLRAERKNAQGEAVLLGRLGEDDFFGETALLGEHLRQATVTAETPCTLLRLARADVLALGENEPEVLRRLEEARAARAALAARAETGIDA
;
A
#
# COMPACT_ATOMS: atom_id res chain seq x y z
N MET A 1 -20.23 36.52 15.50
CA MET A 1 -19.03 37.28 15.92
C MET A 1 -18.38 37.88 14.67
N PRO A 2 -17.79 39.07 14.76
CA PRO A 2 -16.91 39.60 13.72
C PRO A 2 -15.84 38.58 13.32
N ILE A 3 -15.45 38.56 12.04
CA ILE A 3 -14.40 37.63 11.55
C ILE A 3 -13.08 37.86 12.27
N ALA A 4 -12.76 39.11 12.59
CA ALA A 4 -11.55 39.47 13.35
C ALA A 4 -11.49 38.79 14.73
N ASP A 5 -12.62 38.72 15.44
CA ASP A 5 -12.69 38.05 16.76
C ASP A 5 -12.47 36.55 16.62
N ASN A 6 -13.04 35.92 15.59
CA ASN A 6 -12.80 34.49 15.31
C ASN A 6 -11.32 34.22 15.01
N ILE A 7 -10.67 35.08 14.22
CA ILE A 7 -9.24 34.95 13.91
C ILE A 7 -8.40 35.08 15.19
N LEU A 8 -8.71 36.07 16.04
CA LEU A 8 -8.01 36.29 17.30
C LEU A 8 -8.17 35.09 18.25
N VAL A 9 -9.39 34.55 18.37
CA VAL A 9 -9.67 33.35 19.17
C VAL A 9 -8.87 32.16 18.64
N ILE A 10 -8.93 31.86 17.34
CA ILE A 10 -8.20 30.74 16.74
C ILE A 10 -6.69 30.90 16.94
N SER A 11 -6.16 32.10 16.69
CA SER A 11 -4.73 32.39 16.87
C SER A 11 -4.29 32.28 18.33
N GLY A 12 -5.08 32.78 19.27
CA GLY A 12 -4.84 32.62 20.71
C GLY A 12 -4.86 31.15 21.14
N MET A 13 -5.82 30.37 20.64
CA MET A 13 -5.91 28.94 20.91
C MET A 13 -4.71 28.16 20.36
N LEU A 14 -4.24 28.50 19.15
CA LEU A 14 -3.02 27.90 18.59
C LEU A 14 -1.77 28.30 19.39
N ALA A 15 -1.67 29.55 19.86
CA ALA A 15 -0.58 29.97 20.73
C ALA A 15 -0.57 29.17 22.05
N VAL A 16 -1.74 28.98 22.66
CA VAL A 16 -1.90 28.11 23.86
C VAL A 16 -1.47 26.68 23.54
N ALA A 17 -1.85 26.14 22.39
CA ALA A 17 -1.48 24.79 21.98
C ALA A 17 0.05 24.63 21.83
N VAL A 18 0.74 25.62 21.26
CA VAL A 18 2.21 25.63 21.16
C VAL A 18 2.87 25.66 22.54
N ILE A 19 2.34 26.48 23.46
CA ILE A 19 2.82 26.50 24.85
C ILE A 19 2.63 25.12 25.50
N ALA A 20 1.43 24.53 25.34
CA ALA A 20 1.13 23.19 25.85
C ALA A 20 2.07 22.12 25.28
N ALA A 21 2.42 22.18 23.99
CA ALA A 21 3.38 21.25 23.38
C ALA A 21 4.78 21.32 24.05
N GLY A 22 5.23 22.51 24.46
CA GLY A 22 6.45 22.67 25.25
C GLY A 22 6.37 22.07 26.66
N LEU A 23 5.18 22.11 27.28
CA LEU A 23 4.91 21.54 28.61
C LEU A 23 4.82 20.01 28.60
N VAL A 24 4.40 19.38 27.49
CA VAL A 24 4.31 17.90 27.38
C VAL A 24 5.63 17.22 27.74
N ARG A 25 6.78 17.82 27.41
CA ARG A 25 8.10 17.24 27.76
C ARG A 25 8.33 17.12 29.27
N ARG A 26 7.57 17.84 30.09
CA ARG A 26 7.68 17.86 31.55
C ARG A 26 6.61 17.02 32.26
N VAL A 27 5.59 16.55 31.54
CA VAL A 27 4.42 15.88 32.12
C VAL A 27 4.21 14.53 31.40
N PRO A 28 3.96 13.42 32.12
CA PRO A 28 3.77 12.11 31.50
C PRO A 28 2.40 11.93 30.82
N LEU A 29 1.79 13.02 30.33
CA LEU A 29 0.47 13.01 29.69
C LEU A 29 0.60 13.14 28.17
N PRO A 30 -0.21 12.42 27.37
CA PRO A 30 -0.29 12.63 25.94
C PRO A 30 -0.72 14.08 25.61
N TYR A 31 -0.21 14.62 24.51
CA TYR A 31 -0.46 16.00 24.08
C TYR A 31 -1.96 16.36 23.99
N THR A 32 -2.77 15.48 23.38
CA THR A 32 -4.21 15.69 23.21
C THR A 32 -4.95 15.76 24.55
N VAL A 33 -4.52 14.96 25.54
CA VAL A 33 -5.08 14.97 26.90
C VAL A 33 -4.77 16.29 27.60
N LEU A 34 -3.53 16.77 27.47
CA LEU A 34 -3.14 18.07 28.04
C LEU A 34 -3.97 19.21 27.45
N LEU A 35 -4.21 19.23 26.14
CA LEU A 35 -5.03 20.24 25.48
C LEU A 35 -6.47 20.27 26.00
N VAL A 36 -7.07 19.10 26.21
CA VAL A 36 -8.44 19.01 26.76
C VAL A 36 -8.49 19.55 28.18
N VAL A 37 -7.51 19.22 29.02
CA VAL A 37 -7.40 19.76 30.39
C VAL A 37 -7.22 21.28 30.37
N VAL A 38 -6.33 21.79 29.52
CA VAL A 38 -6.13 23.24 29.35
C VAL A 38 -7.41 23.92 28.86
N GLY A 39 -8.11 23.33 27.88
CA GLY A 39 -9.39 23.82 27.40
C GLY A 39 -10.46 23.84 28.49
N MET A 40 -10.54 22.82 29.35
CA MET A 40 -11.46 22.81 30.50
C MET A 40 -11.15 23.94 31.49
N LEU A 41 -9.87 24.16 31.80
CA LEU A 41 -9.45 25.25 32.69
C LEU A 41 -9.79 26.62 32.08
N LEU A 42 -9.48 26.81 30.80
CA LEU A 42 -9.82 28.02 30.06
C LEU A 42 -11.33 28.24 29.99
N GLY A 43 -12.13 27.19 29.77
CA GLY A 43 -13.58 27.28 29.72
C GLY A 43 -14.17 27.66 31.08
N GLY A 44 -13.63 27.08 32.16
CA GLY A 44 -13.98 27.45 33.54
C GLY A 44 -13.63 28.90 33.86
N LEU A 45 -12.48 29.39 33.40
CA LEU A 45 -12.03 30.77 33.60
C LEU A 45 -12.84 31.75 32.76
N ALA A 46 -13.13 31.42 31.50
CA ALA A 46 -13.89 32.25 30.58
C ALA A 46 -15.34 32.49 31.03
N ARG A 47 -15.92 31.55 31.80
CA ARG A 47 -17.23 31.74 32.44
C ARG A 47 -17.22 32.75 33.60
N LYS A 48 -16.04 33.05 34.15
CA LYS A 48 -15.86 33.96 35.29
C LYS A 48 -15.31 35.34 34.88
N VAL A 49 -14.69 35.45 33.71
CA VAL A 49 -13.97 36.64 33.26
C VAL A 49 -14.52 37.10 31.91
N ASP A 50 -15.17 38.27 31.89
CA ASP A 50 -15.87 38.80 30.70
C ASP A 50 -14.94 39.04 29.50
N VAL A 51 -13.66 39.38 29.74
CA VAL A 51 -12.65 39.58 28.68
C VAL A 51 -12.43 38.29 27.86
N LEU A 52 -12.67 37.13 28.47
CA LEU A 52 -12.52 35.82 27.83
C LEU A 52 -13.84 35.27 27.27
N ALA A 53 -14.95 36.00 27.40
CA ALA A 53 -16.25 35.59 26.84
C ALA A 53 -16.21 35.26 25.33
N PRO A 54 -15.41 35.94 24.48
CA PRO A 54 -15.27 35.56 23.07
C PRO A 54 -14.85 34.09 22.85
N LEU A 55 -14.08 33.50 23.78
CA LEU A 55 -13.66 32.09 23.69
C LEU A 55 -14.84 31.12 23.78
N LEU A 56 -15.85 31.43 24.60
CA LEU A 56 -17.04 30.60 24.77
C LEU A 56 -18.05 30.81 23.64
N ALA A 57 -17.99 31.96 22.96
CA ALA A 57 -18.84 32.26 21.83
C ALA A 57 -18.40 31.50 20.56
N PHE A 58 -17.11 31.15 20.45
CA PHE A 58 -16.62 30.26 19.39
C PHE A 58 -16.95 28.80 19.70
N ARG A 59 -18.11 28.33 19.23
CA ARG A 59 -18.62 26.98 19.49
C ARG A 59 -18.07 25.96 18.48
N LEU A 60 -17.74 24.77 18.97
CA LEU A 60 -17.48 23.61 18.13
C LEU A 60 -18.79 23.17 17.47
N THR A 61 -18.96 23.45 16.18
CA THR A 61 -20.12 23.01 15.40
C THR A 61 -19.83 21.70 14.66
N PRO A 62 -20.85 20.87 14.42
CA PRO A 62 -20.71 19.66 13.60
C PRO A 62 -20.12 19.95 12.23
N ASP A 63 -20.57 21.01 11.56
CA ASP A 63 -20.10 21.37 10.22
C ASP A 63 -18.61 21.70 10.20
N LEU A 64 -18.12 22.39 11.24
CA LEU A 64 -16.71 22.72 11.35
C LEU A 64 -15.87 21.45 11.53
N VAL A 65 -16.35 20.48 12.33
CA VAL A 65 -15.64 19.21 12.46
C VAL A 65 -15.69 18.40 11.17
N LEU A 66 -16.88 18.22 10.59
CA LEU A 66 -17.08 17.35 9.41
C LEU A 66 -16.45 17.90 8.14
N TYR A 67 -16.52 19.22 7.88
CA TYR A 67 -16.07 19.80 6.61
C TYR A 67 -14.70 20.48 6.70
N VAL A 68 -14.22 20.87 7.88
CA VAL A 68 -12.92 21.54 8.03
C VAL A 68 -11.87 20.61 8.63
N PHE A 69 -12.13 20.03 9.79
CA PHE A 69 -11.12 19.22 10.48
C PHE A 69 -11.00 17.80 9.92
N LEU A 70 -12.13 17.13 9.71
CA LEU A 70 -12.17 15.72 9.40
C LEU A 70 -11.48 15.36 8.06
N PRO A 71 -11.65 16.11 6.95
CA PRO A 71 -10.92 15.81 5.71
C PRO A 71 -9.40 15.88 5.92
N VAL A 72 -8.92 16.80 6.77
CA VAL A 72 -7.50 16.94 7.05
C VAL A 72 -6.96 15.77 7.86
N LEU A 73 -7.67 15.41 8.93
CA LEU A 73 -7.27 14.33 9.83
C LEU A 73 -7.29 12.97 9.11
N ILE A 74 -8.34 12.69 8.33
CA ILE A 74 -8.44 11.45 7.55
C ILE A 74 -7.34 11.39 6.50
N PHE A 75 -7.12 12.49 5.76
CA PHE A 75 -6.15 12.48 4.68
C PHE A 75 -4.73 12.25 5.21
N GLU A 76 -4.34 12.95 6.29
CA GLU A 76 -3.04 12.75 6.94
C GLU A 76 -2.85 11.29 7.36
N SER A 77 -3.83 10.74 8.09
CA SER A 77 -3.73 9.39 8.63
C SER A 77 -3.73 8.33 7.52
N ALA A 78 -4.58 8.48 6.49
CA ALA A 78 -4.64 7.57 5.36
C ALA A 78 -3.39 7.67 4.46
N PHE A 79 -2.79 8.85 4.30
CA PHE A 79 -1.57 9.04 3.51
C PHE A 79 -0.33 8.45 4.21
N ASN A 80 -0.28 8.53 5.54
CA ASN A 80 0.80 7.97 6.35
C ASN A 80 0.70 6.45 6.54
N LEU A 81 -0.49 5.88 6.33
CA LEU A 81 -0.73 4.46 6.46
C LEU A 81 -0.02 3.68 5.33
N ASN A 82 0.65 2.58 5.70
CA ASN A 82 1.28 1.69 4.72
C ASN A 82 0.22 0.94 3.90
N ALA A 83 -0.21 1.52 2.78
CA ALA A 83 -1.26 0.99 1.91
C ALA A 83 -1.01 -0.47 1.48
N ARG A 84 0.25 -0.89 1.33
CA ARG A 84 0.57 -2.28 1.00
C ARG A 84 0.28 -3.23 2.15
N GLN A 85 0.69 -2.86 3.36
CA GLN A 85 0.40 -3.65 4.55
C GLN A 85 -1.10 -3.67 4.83
N LEU A 86 -1.79 -2.53 4.64
CA LEU A 86 -3.25 -2.42 4.72
C LEU A 86 -3.95 -3.45 3.81
N ILE A 87 -3.53 -3.54 2.55
CA ILE A 87 -4.12 -4.50 1.60
C ILE A 87 -3.89 -5.95 2.05
N LYS A 88 -2.72 -6.27 2.63
CA LYS A 88 -2.42 -7.62 3.16
C LYS A 88 -3.32 -7.97 4.36
N ASP A 89 -3.59 -7.00 5.22
CA ASP A 89 -4.43 -7.15 6.42
C ASP A 89 -5.86 -6.58 6.23
N LEU A 90 -6.34 -6.43 4.98
CA LEU A 90 -7.61 -5.76 4.71
C LEU A 90 -8.81 -6.51 5.31
N ALA A 91 -8.76 -7.85 5.30
CA ALA A 91 -9.82 -8.69 5.85
C ALA A 91 -10.05 -8.48 7.36
N PRO A 92 -9.04 -8.62 8.25
CA PRO A 92 -9.24 -8.33 9.67
C PRO A 92 -9.60 -6.86 9.92
N ILE A 93 -9.06 -5.92 9.15
CA ILE A 93 -9.39 -4.49 9.29
C ILE A 93 -10.87 -4.23 8.97
N LEU A 94 -11.40 -4.76 7.86
CA LEU A 94 -12.82 -4.60 7.50
C LEU A 94 -13.75 -5.28 8.51
N VAL A 95 -13.38 -6.46 9.03
CA VAL A 95 -14.15 -7.13 10.08
C VAL A 95 -14.20 -6.27 11.35
N LEU A 96 -13.09 -5.65 11.74
CA LEU A 96 -13.05 -4.75 12.90
C LEU A 96 -13.79 -3.43 12.65
N ALA A 97 -13.61 -2.82 11.49
CA ALA A 97 -14.21 -1.52 11.17
C ALA A 97 -15.73 -1.58 10.95
N VAL A 98 -16.24 -2.69 10.40
CA VAL A 98 -17.66 -2.82 10.05
C VAL A 98 -18.38 -3.76 11.01
N LEU A 99 -18.02 -5.05 11.02
CA LEU A 99 -18.77 -6.06 11.78
C LEU A 99 -18.62 -5.86 13.29
N ALA A 100 -17.40 -5.62 13.78
CA ALA A 100 -17.18 -5.38 15.20
C ALA A 100 -17.84 -4.07 15.67
N LEU A 101 -17.87 -3.02 14.83
CA LEU A 101 -18.63 -1.80 15.11
C LEU A 101 -20.12 -2.09 15.26
N LEU A 102 -20.73 -2.83 14.32
CA LEU A 102 -22.16 -3.16 14.37
C LEU A 102 -22.50 -3.96 15.64
N VAL A 103 -21.67 -4.94 15.98
CA VAL A 103 -21.82 -5.74 17.21
C VAL A 103 -21.64 -4.85 18.45
N SER A 104 -20.62 -3.98 18.48
CA SER A 104 -20.40 -3.03 19.58
C SER A 104 -21.60 -2.11 19.76
N THR A 105 -22.13 -1.58 18.65
CA THR A 105 -23.30 -0.71 18.64
C THR A 105 -24.53 -1.41 19.22
N ALA A 106 -24.77 -2.66 18.81
CA ALA A 106 -25.88 -3.45 19.33
C ALA A 106 -25.72 -3.72 20.84
N ILE A 107 -24.54 -4.13 21.29
CA ILE A 107 -24.27 -4.39 22.73
C ILE A 107 -24.48 -3.13 23.56
N ILE A 108 -23.90 -2.01 23.13
CA ILE A 108 -23.98 -0.74 23.85
C ILE A 108 -25.42 -0.22 23.85
N GLY A 109 -26.09 -0.22 22.70
CA GLY A 109 -27.45 0.28 22.57
C GLY A 109 -28.49 -0.56 23.31
N LEU A 110 -28.45 -1.89 23.18
CA LEU A 110 -29.35 -2.78 23.91
C LEU A 110 -29.09 -2.73 25.42
N GLY A 111 -27.83 -2.65 25.82
CA GLY A 111 -27.46 -2.49 27.22
C GLY A 111 -27.94 -1.15 27.79
N LEU A 112 -27.79 -0.06 27.06
CA LEU A 112 -28.23 1.26 27.51
C LEU A 112 -29.76 1.36 27.54
N TRP A 113 -30.46 0.78 26.56
CA TRP A 113 -31.91 0.65 26.58
C TRP A 113 -32.40 -0.06 27.85
N ALA A 114 -31.75 -1.17 28.22
CA ALA A 114 -32.09 -1.94 29.42
C ALA A 114 -31.81 -1.20 30.74
N VAL A 115 -30.72 -0.42 30.81
CA VAL A 115 -30.25 0.19 32.07
C VAL A 115 -30.77 1.63 32.27
N ALA A 116 -30.96 2.40 31.19
CA ALA A 116 -31.29 3.82 31.26
C ALA A 116 -32.71 4.16 30.80
N GLY A 117 -33.49 3.18 30.29
CA GLY A 117 -34.89 3.39 29.89
C GLY A 117 -35.08 4.36 28.71
N VAL A 118 -34.00 4.70 28.00
CA VAL A 118 -34.01 5.49 26.77
C VAL A 118 -34.63 4.71 25.63
N GLY A 119 -35.21 5.39 24.63
CA GLY A 119 -35.74 4.75 23.43
C GLY A 119 -34.70 3.88 22.72
N LEU A 120 -35.11 2.71 22.21
CA LEU A 120 -34.18 1.74 21.60
C LEU A 120 -33.34 2.36 20.48
N VAL A 121 -33.96 3.16 19.61
CA VAL A 121 -33.26 3.79 18.48
C VAL A 121 -32.26 4.83 18.95
N SER A 122 -32.61 5.63 19.95
CA SER A 122 -31.70 6.59 20.60
C SER A 122 -30.52 5.89 21.27
N ALA A 123 -30.77 4.75 21.93
CA ALA A 123 -29.73 3.96 22.57
C ALA A 123 -28.77 3.34 21.54
N LEU A 124 -29.29 2.80 20.43
CA LEU A 124 -28.50 2.32 19.29
C LEU A 124 -27.73 3.47 18.62
N LEU A 125 -28.33 4.65 18.52
CA LEU A 125 -27.69 5.85 17.99
C LEU A 125 -26.50 6.27 18.86
N PHE A 126 -26.64 6.24 20.19
CA PHE A 126 -25.53 6.39 21.12
C PHE A 126 -24.46 5.30 20.93
N GLY A 127 -24.89 4.05 20.77
CA GLY A 127 -24.00 2.92 20.49
C GLY A 127 -23.15 3.11 19.23
N ALA A 128 -23.76 3.57 18.14
CA ALA A 128 -23.08 3.86 16.87
C ALA A 128 -22.05 4.98 17.05
N LEU A 129 -22.46 6.05 17.73
CA LEU A 129 -21.64 7.22 18.01
C LEU A 129 -20.39 6.87 18.80
N ILE A 130 -20.53 6.11 19.89
CA ILE A 130 -19.40 5.79 20.79
C ILE A 130 -18.62 4.56 20.33
N SER A 131 -19.01 3.90 19.24
CA SER A 131 -18.24 2.78 18.67
C SER A 131 -17.08 3.25 17.78
N ALA A 132 -17.10 4.50 17.29
CA ALA A 132 -15.99 5.15 16.56
C ALA A 132 -14.77 5.40 17.47
N THR A 133 -13.57 5.02 17.02
CA THR A 133 -12.31 5.14 17.77
C THR A 133 -11.38 6.18 17.17
N ASP A 134 -10.44 6.66 17.97
CA ASP A 134 -9.35 7.53 17.55
C ASP A 134 -8.01 6.87 17.94
N PRO A 135 -7.14 6.54 16.96
CA PRO A 135 -5.91 5.82 17.24
C PRO A 135 -4.75 6.77 17.57
N VAL A 136 -4.91 8.09 17.42
CA VAL A 136 -3.81 9.06 17.35
C VAL A 136 -2.87 8.97 18.56
N ALA A 137 -3.41 9.03 19.78
CA ALA A 137 -2.57 9.01 20.98
C ALA A 137 -1.93 7.63 21.24
N VAL A 138 -2.59 6.55 20.82
CA VAL A 138 -2.09 5.18 21.00
C VAL A 138 -0.98 4.88 20.01
N VAL A 139 -1.17 5.29 18.77
CA VAL A 139 -0.19 5.08 17.70
C VAL A 139 1.08 5.90 17.94
N ALA A 140 0.96 7.13 18.44
CA ALA A 140 2.12 7.91 18.86
C ALA A 140 2.94 7.16 19.91
N LEU A 141 2.29 6.55 20.91
CA LEU A 141 2.94 5.70 21.91
C LEU A 141 3.53 4.42 21.31
N PHE A 142 2.87 3.80 20.32
CA PHE A 142 3.39 2.62 19.63
C PHE A 142 4.70 2.92 18.91
N ARG A 143 4.78 4.06 18.22
CA ARG A 143 6.00 4.50 17.55
C ARG A 143 7.13 4.83 18.55
N GLU A 144 6.81 5.44 19.70
CA GLU A 144 7.79 5.71 20.76
C GLU A 144 8.33 4.42 21.41
N LEU A 145 7.45 3.43 21.62
CA LEU A 145 7.78 2.19 22.33
C LEU A 145 8.24 1.06 21.41
N GLY A 146 8.34 1.30 20.09
CA GLY A 146 8.83 0.32 19.12
C GLY A 146 7.87 -0.84 18.84
N VAL A 147 6.56 -0.65 19.02
CA VAL A 147 5.55 -1.69 18.75
C VAL A 147 5.50 -2.04 17.25
N SER A 148 5.19 -3.29 16.92
CA SER A 148 5.23 -3.81 15.54
C SER A 148 4.45 -2.92 14.54
N GLN A 149 5.06 -2.68 13.37
CA GLN A 149 4.43 -1.87 12.32
C GLN A 149 3.07 -2.43 11.88
N ARG A 150 2.91 -3.76 11.91
CA ARG A 150 1.65 -4.42 11.57
C ARG A 150 0.54 -4.09 12.56
N LEU A 151 0.82 -4.09 13.87
CA LEU A 151 -0.18 -3.72 14.87
C LEU A 151 -0.61 -2.26 14.71
N THR A 152 0.33 -1.37 14.43
CA THR A 152 0.04 0.04 14.11
C THR A 152 -0.90 0.15 12.90
N VAL A 153 -0.63 -0.58 11.81
CA VAL A 153 -1.50 -0.61 10.62
C VAL A 153 -2.89 -1.18 10.92
N LEU A 154 -3.00 -2.23 11.74
CA LEU A 154 -4.29 -2.80 12.14
C LEU A 154 -5.14 -1.79 12.92
N VAL A 155 -4.55 -1.09 13.88
CA VAL A 155 -5.24 -0.11 14.72
C VAL A 155 -5.58 1.17 13.95
N GLU A 156 -4.64 1.74 13.19
CA GLU A 156 -4.91 2.90 12.33
C GLU A 156 -5.99 2.56 11.28
N GLY A 157 -5.86 1.40 10.63
CA GLY A 157 -6.77 0.95 9.58
C GLY A 157 -8.18 0.64 10.09
N GLU A 158 -8.30 0.01 11.27
CA GLU A 158 -9.58 -0.14 11.98
C GLU A 158 -10.19 1.25 12.15
N SER A 159 -9.48 2.17 12.81
CA SER A 159 -10.04 3.46 13.21
C SER A 159 -10.50 4.31 12.03
N LEU A 160 -9.69 4.37 10.96
CA LEU A 160 -10.01 5.14 9.75
C LEU A 160 -11.33 4.69 9.11
N LEU A 161 -11.55 3.37 8.98
CA LEU A 161 -12.77 2.83 8.37
C LEU A 161 -13.94 2.76 9.36
N ASN A 162 -13.65 2.61 10.65
CA ASN A 162 -14.60 2.60 11.75
C ASN A 162 -15.31 3.96 11.86
N ASP A 163 -14.57 5.07 11.76
CA ASP A 163 -15.13 6.42 11.73
C ASP A 163 -16.14 6.61 10.60
N ALA A 164 -15.81 6.11 9.41
CA ALA A 164 -16.70 6.16 8.25
C ALA A 164 -17.98 5.35 8.49
N THR A 165 -17.81 4.13 9.00
CA THR A 165 -18.90 3.20 9.31
C THR A 165 -19.82 3.78 10.38
N ALA A 166 -19.26 4.41 11.41
CA ALA A 166 -20.00 5.01 12.51
C ALA A 166 -20.86 6.20 12.05
N ILE A 167 -20.32 7.09 11.22
CA ILE A 167 -21.09 8.22 10.67
C ILE A 167 -22.25 7.73 9.80
N VAL A 168 -21.99 6.75 8.91
CA VAL A 168 -23.04 6.19 8.04
C VAL A 168 -24.14 5.53 8.88
N LEU A 169 -23.76 4.69 9.85
CA LEU A 169 -24.71 4.05 10.74
C LEU A 169 -25.49 5.07 11.59
N PHE A 170 -24.83 6.11 12.09
CA PHE A 170 -25.46 7.19 12.84
C PHE A 170 -26.48 7.95 11.98
N LYS A 171 -26.15 8.31 10.73
CA LYS A 171 -27.09 8.99 9.81
C LYS A 171 -28.34 8.14 9.57
N ILE A 172 -28.17 6.83 9.35
CA ILE A 172 -29.28 5.89 9.17
C ILE A 172 -30.14 5.82 10.44
N LEU A 173 -29.54 5.61 11.61
CA LEU A 173 -30.26 5.53 12.88
C LEU A 173 -30.95 6.83 13.27
N LEU A 174 -30.34 7.98 12.97
CA LEU A 174 -30.93 9.29 13.21
C LEU A 174 -32.16 9.52 12.32
N ALA A 175 -32.09 9.14 11.04
CA ALA A 175 -33.24 9.22 10.14
C ALA A 175 -34.41 8.36 10.66
N ILE A 176 -34.12 7.16 11.16
CA ILE A 176 -35.14 6.28 11.77
C ILE A 176 -35.69 6.89 13.06
N ALA A 177 -34.83 7.45 13.92
CA ALA A 177 -35.22 8.06 15.20
C ALA A 177 -36.17 9.25 14.99
N LEU A 178 -35.93 10.06 13.96
CA LEU A 178 -36.79 11.19 13.60
C LEU A 178 -38.08 10.75 12.89
N GLY A 179 -38.05 9.63 12.15
CA GLY A 179 -39.20 9.07 11.45
C GLY A 179 -40.21 8.35 12.36
N GLY A 180 -39.84 8.02 13.61
CA GLY A 180 -40.76 7.61 14.67
C GLY A 180 -41.27 6.16 14.66
N VAL A 181 -41.07 5.38 13.58
CA VAL A 181 -41.48 3.97 13.52
C VAL A 181 -40.41 3.11 12.87
N LEU A 182 -39.77 2.23 13.64
CA LEU A 182 -38.80 1.25 13.13
C LEU A 182 -39.56 0.10 12.46
N THR A 183 -39.57 0.08 11.13
CA THR A 183 -40.26 -0.95 10.34
C THR A 183 -39.26 -1.92 9.72
N TRP A 184 -39.63 -3.19 9.53
CA TRP A 184 -38.78 -4.18 8.84
C TRP A 184 -38.27 -3.70 7.48
N THR A 185 -39.07 -2.93 6.75
CA THR A 185 -38.68 -2.30 5.48
C THR A 185 -37.51 -1.32 5.64
N GLN A 186 -37.51 -0.48 6.67
CA GLN A 186 -36.42 0.46 6.94
C GLN A 186 -35.14 -0.24 7.36
N VAL A 187 -35.24 -1.35 8.11
CA VAL A 187 -34.07 -2.18 8.46
C VAL A 187 -33.48 -2.82 7.21
N THR A 188 -34.31 -3.36 6.32
CA THR A 188 -33.84 -3.91 5.03
C THR A 188 -33.26 -2.85 4.11
N GLN A 189 -33.83 -1.64 4.09
CA GLN A 189 -33.28 -0.51 3.34
C GLN A 189 -31.93 -0.08 3.90
N GLY A 190 -31.79 0.08 5.23
CA GLY A 190 -30.51 0.41 5.86
C GLY A 190 -29.41 -0.64 5.58
N LEU A 191 -29.76 -1.92 5.49
CA LEU A 191 -28.83 -2.99 5.09
C LEU A 191 -28.35 -2.90 3.64
N VAL A 192 -29.15 -2.30 2.76
CA VAL A 192 -28.79 -2.05 1.34
C VAL A 192 -28.09 -0.71 1.18
N ASP A 193 -28.57 0.33 1.86
CA ASP A 193 -28.01 1.68 1.81
C ASP A 193 -26.58 1.70 2.35
N PHE A 194 -26.29 0.96 3.43
CA PHE A 194 -24.95 0.91 4.01
C PHE A 194 -23.86 0.52 2.99
N PRO A 195 -23.90 -0.65 2.31
CA PRO A 195 -22.88 -1.01 1.32
C PRO A 195 -22.89 -0.08 0.11
N VAL A 196 -24.02 0.48 -0.29
CA VAL A 196 -24.10 1.45 -1.41
C VAL A 196 -23.35 2.73 -1.06
N VAL A 197 -23.60 3.32 0.12
CA VAL A 197 -22.95 4.55 0.59
C VAL A 197 -21.45 4.32 0.82
N PHE A 198 -21.09 3.17 1.38
CA PHE A 198 -19.69 2.81 1.66
C PHE A 198 -18.90 2.56 0.37
N LEU A 199 -19.39 1.68 -0.52
CA LEU A 199 -18.72 1.38 -1.79
C LEU A 199 -18.75 2.57 -2.75
N GLY A 200 -19.84 3.35 -2.76
CA GLY A 200 -19.91 4.61 -3.51
C GLY A 200 -18.82 5.59 -3.09
N GLY A 201 -18.61 5.73 -1.77
CA GLY A 201 -17.53 6.56 -1.23
C GLY A 201 -16.15 6.06 -1.69
N ALA A 202 -15.92 4.75 -1.59
CA ALA A 202 -14.67 4.13 -2.04
C ALA A 202 -14.41 4.37 -3.54
N LEU A 203 -15.42 4.19 -4.40
CA LEU A 203 -15.32 4.42 -5.84
C LEU A 203 -15.00 5.88 -6.17
N VAL A 204 -15.72 6.83 -5.56
CA VAL A 204 -15.46 8.28 -5.73
C VAL A 204 -14.03 8.62 -5.29
N GLY A 205 -13.60 8.11 -4.13
CA GLY A 205 -12.25 8.32 -3.62
C GLY A 205 -11.16 7.80 -4.55
N VAL A 206 -11.27 6.54 -5.00
CA VAL A 206 -10.33 5.95 -5.96
C VAL A 206 -10.29 6.75 -7.26
N ALA A 207 -11.45 7.14 -7.81
CA ALA A 207 -11.52 7.92 -9.04
C ALA A 207 -10.82 9.28 -8.91
N ILE A 208 -11.04 10.00 -7.80
CA ILE A 208 -10.38 11.28 -7.53
C ILE A 208 -8.88 11.09 -7.31
N GLY A 209 -8.46 10.09 -6.54
CA GLY A 209 -7.04 9.80 -6.29
C GLY A 209 -6.26 9.48 -7.58
N ILE A 210 -6.85 8.69 -8.48
CA ILE A 210 -6.28 8.40 -9.81
C ILE A 210 -6.28 9.65 -10.67
N GLY A 211 -7.39 10.39 -10.73
CA GLY A 211 -7.52 11.61 -11.52
C GLY A 211 -6.53 12.69 -11.10
N ALA A 212 -6.38 12.95 -9.80
CA ALA A 212 -5.39 13.88 -9.27
C ALA A 212 -3.96 13.46 -9.62
N SER A 213 -3.64 12.18 -9.47
CA SER A 213 -2.33 11.61 -9.84
C SER A 213 -2.03 11.74 -11.34
N GLU A 214 -3.06 11.67 -12.19
CA GLU A 214 -2.96 11.85 -13.64
C GLU A 214 -2.71 13.32 -13.99
N ILE A 215 -3.46 14.24 -13.38
CA ILE A 215 -3.33 15.69 -13.59
C ILE A 215 -1.92 16.15 -13.20
N VAL A 216 -1.45 15.77 -12.00
CA VAL A 216 -0.09 16.06 -11.53
C VAL A 216 0.96 15.60 -12.53
N ARG A 217 0.80 14.37 -13.05
CA ARG A 217 1.75 13.80 -14.01
C ARG A 217 1.75 14.56 -15.33
N ARG A 218 0.58 14.87 -15.88
CA ARG A 218 0.46 15.57 -17.18
C ARG A 218 0.93 17.01 -17.10
N ALA A 219 0.67 17.68 -15.98
CA ALA A 219 1.09 19.05 -15.75
C ALA A 219 2.59 19.18 -15.47
N GLN A 220 3.32 18.08 -15.26
CA GLN A 220 4.70 18.08 -14.76
C GLN A 220 4.82 18.98 -13.51
N ALA A 221 3.85 18.84 -12.61
CA ALA A 221 3.70 19.71 -11.45
C ALA A 221 4.94 19.69 -10.55
N ASP A 222 5.36 20.88 -10.10
CA ASP A 222 6.40 21.01 -9.08
C ASP A 222 5.88 20.60 -7.69
N LEU A 223 6.76 20.59 -6.68
CA LEU A 223 6.40 20.22 -5.31
C LEU A 223 5.26 21.08 -4.75
N THR A 224 5.25 22.37 -5.04
CA THR A 224 4.24 23.31 -4.56
C THR A 224 2.86 22.97 -5.13
N ALA A 225 2.76 22.79 -6.44
CA ALA A 225 1.52 22.39 -7.11
C ALA A 225 1.05 21.02 -6.62
N LEU A 226 1.97 20.08 -6.37
CA LEU A 226 1.67 18.78 -5.78
C LEU A 226 1.02 18.90 -4.40
N LEU A 227 1.61 19.70 -3.50
CA LEU A 227 1.07 19.94 -2.16
C LEU A 227 -0.33 20.53 -2.22
N VAL A 228 -0.53 21.58 -3.03
CA VAL A 228 -1.86 22.19 -3.22
C VAL A 228 -2.87 21.17 -3.73
N MET A 229 -2.47 20.32 -4.69
CA MET A 229 -3.35 19.29 -5.24
C MET A 229 -3.79 18.28 -4.18
N THR A 230 -2.93 17.94 -3.22
CA THR A 230 -3.32 17.03 -2.12
C THR A 230 -4.42 17.63 -1.24
N PHE A 231 -4.35 18.94 -0.93
CA PHE A 231 -5.42 19.63 -0.21
C PHE A 231 -6.71 19.67 -1.02
N VAL A 232 -6.62 20.05 -2.30
CA VAL A 232 -7.78 20.06 -3.21
C VAL A 232 -8.45 18.69 -3.24
N MET A 233 -7.66 17.62 -3.38
CA MET A 233 -8.15 16.25 -3.39
C MET A 233 -8.85 15.86 -2.08
N ALA A 234 -8.29 16.21 -0.91
CA ALA A 234 -8.91 15.89 0.38
C ALA A 234 -10.31 16.50 0.50
N TYR A 235 -10.45 17.80 0.24
CA TYR A 235 -11.75 18.48 0.36
C TYR A 235 -12.72 18.13 -0.78
N ALA A 236 -12.23 18.00 -2.02
CA ALA A 236 -13.07 17.65 -3.16
C ALA A 236 -13.62 16.23 -3.05
N ALA A 237 -12.82 15.27 -2.56
CA ALA A 237 -13.29 13.90 -2.33
C ALA A 237 -14.39 13.83 -1.28
N PHE A 238 -14.24 14.58 -0.19
CA PHE A 238 -15.26 14.66 0.85
C PHE A 238 -16.56 15.29 0.31
N ALA A 239 -16.46 16.48 -0.27
CA ALA A 239 -17.62 17.25 -0.71
C ALA A 239 -18.38 16.56 -1.85
N LEU A 240 -17.67 16.01 -2.85
CA LEU A 240 -18.32 15.35 -3.98
C LEU A 240 -19.03 14.06 -3.55
N ALA A 241 -18.43 13.30 -2.64
CA ALA A 241 -19.08 12.10 -2.12
C ALA A 241 -20.36 12.44 -1.34
N GLU A 242 -20.35 13.47 -0.48
CA GLU A 242 -21.56 13.88 0.25
C GLU A 242 -22.66 14.38 -0.71
N VAL A 243 -22.31 15.10 -1.79
CA VAL A 243 -23.26 15.50 -2.84
C VAL A 243 -23.86 14.29 -3.58
N LEU A 244 -23.08 13.23 -3.77
CA LEU A 244 -23.52 11.97 -4.39
C LEU A 244 -24.20 11.02 -3.38
N HIS A 245 -24.49 11.48 -2.17
CA HIS A 245 -25.03 10.67 -1.07
C HIS A 245 -24.15 9.44 -0.73
N ALA A 246 -22.86 9.54 -0.99
CA ALA A 246 -21.84 8.56 -0.64
C ALA A 246 -21.07 9.00 0.63
N SER A 247 -20.28 8.09 1.23
CA SER A 247 -19.50 8.44 2.43
C SER A 247 -18.30 9.32 2.09
N GLY A 248 -18.32 10.58 2.56
CA GLY A 248 -17.20 11.51 2.44
C GLY A 248 -15.92 10.98 3.09
N VAL A 249 -16.04 10.34 4.26
CA VAL A 249 -14.88 9.78 5.00
C VAL A 249 -14.20 8.66 4.21
N VAL A 250 -14.98 7.72 3.66
CA VAL A 250 -14.42 6.64 2.82
C VAL A 250 -13.80 7.23 1.55
N ALA A 251 -14.42 8.25 0.95
CA ALA A 251 -13.89 8.89 -0.25
C ALA A 251 -12.53 9.55 -0.02
N VAL A 252 -12.35 10.32 1.06
CA VAL A 252 -11.05 10.91 1.41
C VAL A 252 -10.01 9.82 1.69
N THR A 253 -10.38 8.79 2.45
CA THR A 253 -9.49 7.67 2.78
C THR A 253 -8.99 6.97 1.52
N CYS A 254 -9.91 6.59 0.62
CA CYS A 254 -9.58 5.92 -0.63
C CYS A 254 -8.83 6.84 -1.61
N ALA A 255 -9.12 8.14 -1.65
CA ALA A 255 -8.37 9.11 -2.46
C ALA A 255 -6.93 9.23 -1.97
N ALA A 256 -6.72 9.40 -0.65
CA ALA A 256 -5.41 9.47 -0.03
C ALA A 256 -4.60 8.19 -0.25
N LEU A 257 -5.19 7.00 0.00
CA LEU A 257 -4.52 5.71 -0.20
C LEU A 257 -4.15 5.46 -1.66
N SER A 258 -5.06 5.77 -2.60
CA SER A 258 -4.82 5.60 -4.03
C SER A 258 -3.71 6.55 -4.51
N PHE A 259 -3.77 7.81 -4.07
CA PHE A 259 -2.75 8.79 -4.38
C PHE A 259 -1.40 8.45 -3.75
N ALA A 260 -1.36 7.98 -2.50
CA ALA A 260 -0.13 7.53 -1.84
C ALA A 260 0.48 6.35 -2.59
N ALA A 261 -0.31 5.32 -2.93
CA ALA A 261 0.16 4.15 -3.67
C ALA A 261 0.77 4.53 -5.03
N ILE A 262 0.15 5.47 -5.76
CA ILE A 262 0.64 5.94 -7.05
C ILE A 262 1.85 6.88 -6.90
N SER A 263 1.84 7.75 -5.89
CA SER A 263 2.89 8.74 -5.66
C SER A 263 4.19 8.10 -5.17
N VAL A 264 4.11 7.06 -4.31
CA VAL A 264 5.28 6.24 -3.94
C VAL A 264 5.93 5.64 -5.19
N ALA A 265 5.14 5.36 -6.23
CA ALA A 265 5.67 4.79 -7.47
C ALA A 265 6.36 5.82 -8.40
N ARG A 266 6.12 7.11 -8.20
CA ARG A 266 6.42 8.17 -9.18
C ARG A 266 7.22 9.35 -8.64
N ALA A 267 7.16 9.60 -7.33
CA ALA A 267 7.81 10.73 -6.66
C ALA A 267 9.07 10.28 -5.91
N SER A 268 10.00 11.22 -5.66
CA SER A 268 11.19 10.97 -4.86
C SER A 268 10.85 10.79 -3.38
N GLN A 269 11.71 10.11 -2.60
CA GLN A 269 11.52 9.99 -1.15
C GLN A 269 11.54 11.34 -0.44
N ALA A 270 12.35 12.30 -0.92
CA ALA A 270 12.34 13.66 -0.41
C ALA A 270 10.95 14.31 -0.58
N THR A 271 10.38 14.25 -1.80
CA THR A 271 9.04 14.76 -2.09
C THR A 271 7.96 14.15 -1.18
N LEU A 272 7.97 12.83 -0.99
CA LEU A 272 7.00 12.16 -0.11
C LEU A 272 7.17 12.57 1.36
N THR A 273 8.39 12.82 1.80
CA THR A 273 8.69 13.27 3.17
C THR A 273 8.18 14.70 3.38
N GLU A 274 8.37 15.59 2.41
CA GLU A 274 7.82 16.95 2.47
C GLU A 274 6.28 16.95 2.53
N ILE A 275 5.61 16.11 1.73
CA ILE A 275 4.15 15.98 1.79
C ILE A 275 3.71 15.53 3.18
N ARG A 276 4.37 14.51 3.75
CA ARG A 276 4.06 14.02 5.10
C ARG A 276 4.22 15.10 6.15
N HIS A 277 5.33 15.83 6.16
CA HIS A 277 5.53 16.93 7.11
C HIS A 277 4.46 18.01 7.02
N VAL A 278 4.05 18.41 5.81
CA VAL A 278 2.99 19.41 5.64
C VAL A 278 1.66 18.93 6.21
N TRP A 279 1.30 17.67 5.96
CA TRP A 279 0.08 17.07 6.50
C TRP A 279 0.13 16.84 8.01
N GLU A 280 1.29 16.45 8.57
CA GLU A 280 1.51 16.36 10.01
C GLU A 280 1.27 17.71 10.70
N VAL A 281 1.76 18.81 10.12
CA VAL A 281 1.52 20.17 10.62
C VAL A 281 0.03 20.52 10.55
N ALA A 282 -0.63 20.25 9.41
CA ALA A 282 -2.06 20.52 9.24
C ALA A 282 -2.93 19.72 10.23
N ALA A 283 -2.63 18.44 10.42
CA ALA A 283 -3.30 17.58 11.38
C ALA A 283 -3.02 18.02 12.83
N MET A 284 -1.79 18.44 13.14
CA MET A 284 -1.46 18.99 14.46
C MET A 284 -2.30 20.23 14.76
N ILE A 285 -2.47 21.15 13.79
CA ILE A 285 -3.33 22.34 13.94
C ILE A 285 -4.78 21.92 14.19
N CYS A 286 -5.34 21.02 13.36
CA CYS A 286 -6.72 20.57 13.48
C CYS A 286 -6.99 19.85 14.80
N ASN A 287 -6.13 18.90 15.18
CA ASN A 287 -6.22 18.18 16.45
C ASN A 287 -6.11 19.16 17.63
N SER A 288 -5.18 20.12 17.57
CA SER A 288 -5.00 21.09 18.64
C SER A 288 -6.25 21.92 18.90
N LEU A 289 -6.84 22.46 17.83
CA LEU A 289 -8.08 23.21 17.91
C LEU A 289 -9.23 22.33 18.38
N LEU A 290 -9.40 21.16 17.77
CA LEU A 290 -10.49 20.23 18.08
C LEU A 290 -10.49 19.82 19.57
N PHE A 291 -9.34 19.42 20.12
CA PHE A 291 -9.24 19.01 21.53
C PHE A 291 -9.33 20.19 22.51
N LEU A 292 -8.80 21.37 22.16
CA LEU A 292 -8.96 22.55 23.02
C LEU A 292 -10.41 23.04 23.04
N LEU A 293 -11.08 23.07 21.88
CA LEU A 293 -12.50 23.42 21.75
C LEU A 293 -13.39 22.43 22.50
N MET A 294 -13.08 21.14 22.40
CA MET A 294 -13.73 20.10 23.22
C MET A 294 -13.57 20.39 24.71
N GLY A 295 -12.37 20.77 25.15
CA GLY A 295 -12.11 21.21 26.51
C GLY A 295 -13.01 22.38 26.95
N LEU A 296 -13.18 23.38 26.08
CA LEU A 296 -13.98 24.58 26.34
C LEU A 296 -15.48 24.29 26.47
N THR A 297 -16.02 23.32 25.72
CA THR A 297 -17.45 22.98 25.74
C THR A 297 -17.85 22.12 26.95
N LEU A 298 -16.88 21.51 27.64
CA LEU A 298 -17.13 20.66 28.82
C LEU A 298 -17.67 21.46 30.01
N HIS A 299 -18.83 21.02 30.53
CA HIS A 299 -19.45 21.52 31.76
C HIS A 299 -19.51 20.39 32.79
N LEU A 300 -18.49 20.30 33.65
CA LEU A 300 -18.36 19.23 34.66
C LEU A 300 -19.57 19.05 35.58
N PRO A 301 -20.21 20.12 36.11
CA PRO A 301 -21.34 19.96 37.02
C PRO A 301 -22.48 19.14 36.41
N SER A 302 -22.81 19.40 35.15
CA SER A 302 -23.90 18.71 34.44
C SER A 302 -23.62 17.23 34.16
N LEU A 303 -22.36 16.79 34.22
CA LEU A 303 -21.99 15.38 34.08
C LEU A 303 -22.16 14.61 35.40
N LEU A 304 -21.98 15.29 36.54
CA LEU A 304 -22.12 14.66 37.85
C LEU A 304 -23.57 14.24 38.13
N ASP A 305 -24.53 14.99 37.61
CA ASP A 305 -25.97 14.69 37.74
C ASP A 305 -26.34 13.31 37.14
N ASN A 306 -25.63 12.86 36.11
CA ASN A 306 -25.85 11.59 35.41
C ASN A 306 -24.69 10.59 35.57
N ALA A 307 -23.85 10.75 36.59
CA ALA A 307 -22.62 9.97 36.78
C ALA A 307 -22.86 8.44 36.80
N GLY A 308 -23.97 7.97 37.39
CA GLY A 308 -24.31 6.55 37.43
C GLY A 308 -24.58 5.95 36.04
N ILE A 309 -25.35 6.66 35.21
CA ILE A 309 -25.67 6.21 33.84
C ILE A 309 -24.42 6.33 32.95
N ILE A 310 -23.60 7.38 33.13
CA ILE A 310 -22.32 7.53 32.44
C ILE A 310 -21.39 6.35 32.76
N ALA A 311 -21.28 5.96 34.03
CA ALA A 311 -20.47 4.80 34.43
C ALA A 311 -20.98 3.49 33.80
N ALA A 312 -22.29 3.30 33.74
CA ALA A 312 -22.90 2.16 33.05
C ALA A 312 -22.61 2.19 31.53
N ALA A 313 -22.72 3.35 30.90
CA ALA A 313 -22.39 3.54 29.48
C ALA A 313 -20.91 3.26 29.19
N ILE A 314 -19.99 3.67 30.07
CA ILE A 314 -18.56 3.36 29.97
C ILE A 314 -18.32 1.85 30.09
N ALA A 315 -18.96 1.18 31.06
CA ALA A 315 -18.83 -0.26 31.21
C ALA A 315 -19.34 -1.01 29.97
N LEU A 316 -20.51 -0.62 29.45
CA LEU A 316 -21.08 -1.16 28.21
C LEU A 316 -20.17 -0.90 27.00
N MET A 317 -19.56 0.29 26.90
CA MET A 317 -18.59 0.61 25.86
C MET A 317 -17.36 -0.30 25.92
N LEU A 318 -16.80 -0.53 27.11
CA LEU A 318 -15.65 -1.42 27.29
C LEU A 318 -16.02 -2.89 26.96
N LEU A 319 -17.18 -3.37 27.43
CA LEU A 319 -17.67 -4.71 27.11
C LEU A 319 -17.97 -4.89 25.62
N GLY A 320 -18.64 -3.89 25.02
CA GLY A 320 -18.98 -3.84 23.61
C GLY A 320 -17.75 -3.96 22.72
N ARG A 321 -16.61 -3.40 23.13
CA ARG A 321 -15.33 -3.53 22.42
C ARG A 321 -14.60 -4.85 22.70
N ALA A 322 -14.73 -5.42 23.90
CA ALA A 322 -14.03 -6.65 24.28
C ALA A 322 -14.50 -7.86 23.46
N ILE A 323 -15.82 -8.03 23.30
CA ILE A 323 -16.40 -9.22 22.66
C ILE A 323 -15.91 -9.37 21.21
N PRO A 324 -16.00 -8.35 20.34
CA PRO A 324 -15.49 -8.46 18.98
C PRO A 324 -13.97 -8.68 18.89
N LEU A 325 -13.17 -8.00 19.72
CA LEU A 325 -11.71 -8.11 19.66
C LEU A 325 -11.20 -9.48 20.11
N TYR A 326 -11.79 -10.07 21.15
CA TYR A 326 -11.35 -11.38 21.65
C TYR A 326 -11.99 -12.56 20.92
N ALA A 327 -13.11 -12.36 20.21
CA ALA A 327 -13.81 -13.41 19.47
C ALA A 327 -13.60 -13.32 17.95
N LEU A 328 -13.91 -12.19 17.31
CA LEU A 328 -13.90 -12.07 15.84
C LEU A 328 -12.47 -12.01 15.30
N LEU A 329 -11.58 -11.23 15.91
CA LEU A 329 -10.22 -11.04 15.39
C LEU A 329 -9.42 -12.37 15.29
N PRO A 330 -9.39 -13.25 16.32
CA PRO A 330 -8.72 -14.55 16.21
C PRO A 330 -9.33 -15.47 15.14
N VAL A 331 -10.65 -15.40 14.95
CA VAL A 331 -11.37 -16.18 13.93
C VAL A 331 -10.96 -15.73 12.53
N THR A 332 -10.95 -14.41 12.30
CA THR A 332 -10.55 -13.84 11.00
C THR A 332 -9.07 -14.14 10.70
N ILE A 333 -8.17 -13.93 11.67
CA ILE A 333 -6.74 -14.24 11.50
C ILE A 333 -6.53 -15.71 11.12
N ARG A 334 -7.23 -16.64 11.80
CA ARG A 334 -7.13 -18.07 11.50
C ARG A 334 -7.72 -18.43 10.14
N GLY A 335 -8.88 -17.85 9.79
CA GLY A 335 -9.56 -18.09 8.51
C GLY A 335 -8.72 -17.66 7.30
N PHE A 336 -8.01 -16.53 7.41
CA PHE A 336 -7.14 -16.01 6.35
C PHE A 336 -5.66 -16.43 6.47
N ARG A 337 -5.32 -17.30 7.43
CA ARG A 337 -3.94 -17.78 7.69
C ARG A 337 -2.92 -16.63 7.87
N LEU A 338 -3.34 -15.57 8.57
CA LEU A 338 -2.51 -14.39 8.84
C LEU A 338 -1.63 -14.60 10.09
N PRO A 339 -0.55 -13.82 10.27
CA PRO A 339 0.26 -13.90 11.48
C PRO A 339 -0.59 -13.60 12.73
N ARG A 340 -0.33 -14.33 13.81
CA ARG A 340 -1.13 -14.24 15.04
C ARG A 340 -0.93 -12.89 15.72
N VAL A 341 -2.01 -12.33 16.26
CA VAL A 341 -1.97 -11.20 17.20
C VAL A 341 -2.04 -11.78 18.61
N SER A 342 -1.02 -11.53 19.41
CA SER A 342 -0.89 -12.03 20.77
C SER A 342 -2.01 -11.51 21.67
N ARG A 343 -2.24 -12.19 22.80
CA ARG A 343 -3.22 -11.73 23.79
C ARG A 343 -2.84 -10.36 24.37
N GLY A 344 -1.55 -10.08 24.56
CA GLY A 344 -1.07 -8.77 25.01
C GLY A 344 -1.45 -7.66 24.03
N GLU A 345 -1.18 -7.85 22.74
CA GLU A 345 -1.55 -6.91 21.68
C GLU A 345 -3.07 -6.69 21.63
N GLN A 346 -3.88 -7.74 21.76
CA GLN A 346 -5.35 -7.63 21.83
C GLN A 346 -5.81 -6.77 23.03
N HIS A 347 -5.17 -6.92 24.20
CA HIS A 347 -5.49 -6.10 25.38
C HIS A 347 -5.16 -4.63 25.15
N VAL A 348 -4.05 -4.34 24.48
CA VAL A 348 -3.69 -2.97 24.12
C VAL A 348 -4.65 -2.39 23.09
N MET A 349 -5.09 -3.17 22.09
CA MET A 349 -6.13 -2.71 21.14
C MET A 349 -7.48 -2.45 21.82
N TRP A 350 -7.84 -3.27 22.81
CA TRP A 350 -9.08 -3.12 23.58
C TRP A 350 -9.04 -1.87 24.46
N TRP A 351 -7.99 -1.73 25.28
CA TRP A 351 -7.82 -0.61 26.20
C TRP A 351 -7.49 0.70 25.47
N GLY A 352 -6.75 0.60 24.36
CA GLY A 352 -6.33 1.70 23.49
C GLY A 352 -7.35 2.17 22.46
N GLY A 353 -8.59 1.66 22.51
CA GLY A 353 -9.69 2.21 21.71
C GLY A 353 -10.17 3.56 22.25
N LEU A 354 -9.35 4.60 22.15
CA LEU A 354 -9.68 5.94 22.62
C LEU A 354 -10.80 6.54 21.77
N ARG A 355 -11.58 7.47 22.33
CA ARG A 355 -12.63 8.17 21.57
C ARG A 355 -12.15 9.59 21.26
N GLY A 356 -12.28 9.98 20.00
CA GLY A 356 -11.81 11.27 19.50
C GLY A 356 -12.89 12.36 19.48
N GLY A 357 -12.54 13.52 18.91
CA GLY A 357 -13.49 14.63 18.74
C GLY A 357 -14.61 14.38 17.73
N LEU A 358 -14.47 13.39 16.85
CA LEU A 358 -15.54 13.01 15.93
C LEU A 358 -16.80 12.55 16.68
N ALA A 359 -16.65 11.70 17.71
CA ALA A 359 -17.78 11.22 18.51
C ALA A 359 -18.57 12.38 19.14
N ILE A 360 -17.87 13.42 19.58
CA ILE A 360 -18.49 14.63 20.14
C ILE A 360 -19.18 15.45 19.06
N ALA A 361 -18.55 15.62 17.89
CA ALA A 361 -19.16 16.35 16.79
C ALA A 361 -20.50 15.73 16.35
N ILE A 362 -20.53 14.40 16.24
CA ILE A 362 -21.73 13.63 15.96
C ILE A 362 -22.76 13.79 17.11
N ALA A 363 -22.32 13.80 18.37
CA ALA A 363 -23.22 14.04 19.51
C ALA A 363 -23.88 15.43 19.44
N LEU A 364 -23.09 16.44 19.08
CA LEU A 364 -23.53 17.82 18.96
C LEU A 364 -24.44 18.03 17.74
N SER A 365 -24.37 17.15 16.73
CA SER A 365 -25.22 17.21 15.53
C SER A 365 -26.63 16.66 15.74
N ILE A 366 -26.91 16.05 16.89
CA ILE A 366 -28.25 15.52 17.20
C ILE A 366 -29.25 16.70 17.25
N PRO A 367 -30.32 16.68 16.44
CA PRO A 367 -31.34 17.74 16.42
C PRO A 367 -32.12 17.85 17.73
N GLU A 368 -32.61 19.04 18.04
CA GLU A 368 -33.43 19.31 19.24
C GLU A 368 -34.76 18.54 19.25
N ALA A 369 -35.22 18.08 18.08
CA ALA A 369 -36.42 17.25 17.96
C ALA A 369 -36.29 15.90 18.67
N LEU A 370 -35.07 15.43 18.96
CA LEU A 370 -34.86 14.19 19.70
C LEU A 370 -34.93 14.45 21.22
N PRO A 371 -35.92 13.92 21.96
CA PRO A 371 -36.11 14.24 23.38
C PRO A 371 -34.91 13.91 24.27
N GLU A 372 -34.21 12.82 23.95
CA GLU A 372 -33.09 12.28 24.73
C GLU A 372 -31.73 12.89 24.37
N ARG A 373 -31.72 13.91 23.50
CA ARG A 373 -30.51 14.55 22.97
C ARG A 373 -29.50 14.93 24.07
N VAL A 374 -29.97 15.62 25.11
CA VAL A 374 -29.10 16.14 26.17
C VAL A 374 -28.42 14.99 26.92
N LEU A 375 -29.17 13.93 27.23
CA LEU A 375 -28.64 12.75 27.88
C LEU A 375 -27.59 12.07 27.00
N ILE A 376 -27.88 11.83 25.71
CA ILE A 376 -26.93 11.21 24.77
C ILE A 376 -25.65 12.03 24.66
N GLN A 377 -25.76 13.36 24.60
CA GLN A 377 -24.60 14.26 24.57
C GLN A 377 -23.76 14.14 25.85
N GLN A 378 -24.38 14.09 27.02
CA GLN A 378 -23.69 13.91 28.29
C GLN A 378 -23.02 12.54 28.42
N LEU A 379 -23.68 11.47 27.98
CA LEU A 379 -23.11 10.12 27.94
C LEU A 379 -21.90 10.06 27.01
N ALA A 380 -22.01 10.65 25.81
CA ALA A 380 -20.91 10.69 24.84
C ALA A 380 -19.71 11.47 25.39
N LEU A 381 -19.99 12.64 25.97
CA LEU A 381 -18.98 13.51 26.56
C LEU A 381 -18.28 12.85 27.75
N GLY A 382 -19.04 12.19 28.64
CA GLY A 382 -18.50 11.45 29.78
C GLY A 382 -17.64 10.25 29.36
N ALA A 383 -18.10 9.49 28.36
CA ALA A 383 -17.34 8.36 27.83
C ALA A 383 -16.04 8.80 27.13
N VAL A 384 -16.08 9.85 26.32
CA VAL A 384 -14.89 10.44 25.68
C VAL A 384 -13.91 10.94 26.75
N LEU A 385 -14.39 11.68 27.74
CA LEU A 385 -13.58 12.18 28.85
C LEU A 385 -12.90 11.05 29.62
N PHE A 386 -13.62 9.96 29.90
CA PHE A 386 -13.05 8.77 30.52
C PHE A 386 -11.92 8.18 29.66
N THR A 387 -12.13 8.00 28.36
CA THR A 387 -11.06 7.45 27.51
C THR A 387 -9.83 8.36 27.44
N LEU A 388 -10.02 9.68 27.42
CA LEU A 388 -8.90 10.63 27.35
C LEU A 388 -8.16 10.79 28.69
N LEU A 389 -8.87 10.86 29.82
CA LEU A 389 -8.25 11.09 31.13
C LEU A 389 -7.78 9.79 31.82
N VAL A 390 -8.42 8.65 31.51
CA VAL A 390 -8.13 7.36 32.15
C VAL A 390 -7.42 6.41 31.20
N ASN A 391 -8.01 6.07 30.05
CA ASN A 391 -7.41 5.07 29.15
C ASN A 391 -6.10 5.59 28.56
N ALA A 392 -6.07 6.80 27.99
CA ALA A 392 -4.89 7.29 27.27
C ALA A 392 -3.61 7.33 28.13
N PRO A 393 -3.60 7.88 29.37
CA PRO A 393 -2.41 7.87 30.22
C PRO A 393 -2.04 6.48 30.74
N SER A 394 -3.01 5.57 30.87
CA SER A 394 -2.78 4.22 31.40
C SER A 394 -2.32 3.19 30.37
N ILE A 395 -2.32 3.53 29.07
CA ILE A 395 -1.78 2.65 28.01
C ILE A 395 -0.28 2.42 28.18
N ARG A 396 0.51 3.46 28.43
CA ARG A 396 1.96 3.34 28.59
C ARG A 396 2.36 2.34 29.70
N PRO A 397 1.82 2.43 30.94
CA PRO A 397 2.10 1.43 31.96
C PRO A 397 1.52 0.05 31.62
N LEU A 398 0.40 -0.03 30.89
CA LEU A 398 -0.14 -1.31 30.41
C LEU A 398 0.83 -2.02 29.46
N ILE A 399 1.38 -1.32 28.47
CA ILE A 399 2.36 -1.85 27.51
C ILE A 399 3.59 -2.40 28.25
N ARG A 400 4.12 -1.63 29.21
CA ARG A 400 5.25 -2.03 30.06
C ARG A 400 4.95 -3.26 30.92
N ARG A 401 3.75 -3.34 31.49
CA ARG A 401 3.31 -4.50 32.30
C ARG A 401 3.13 -5.76 31.47
N LEU A 402 2.67 -5.62 30.23
CA LEU A 402 2.53 -6.72 29.27
C LEU A 402 3.88 -7.13 28.65
N GLY A 403 4.95 -6.36 28.89
CA GLY A 403 6.28 -6.63 28.36
C GLY A 403 6.39 -6.45 26.85
N LEU A 404 5.48 -5.69 26.24
CA LEU A 404 5.47 -5.41 24.79
C LEU A 404 6.53 -4.38 24.37
N ASP A 405 7.16 -3.71 25.34
CA ASP A 405 8.31 -2.83 25.16
C ASP A 405 9.66 -3.58 25.27
N ARG A 406 9.63 -4.87 25.63
CA ARG A 406 10.84 -5.66 25.78
C ARG A 406 11.29 -6.17 24.43
N MET A 407 12.55 -5.87 24.09
CA MET A 407 13.20 -6.46 22.94
C MET A 407 13.19 -7.99 23.04
N THR A 408 12.71 -8.63 21.98
CA THR A 408 12.90 -10.05 21.68
C THR A 408 14.38 -10.37 21.55
N ASP A 409 14.74 -11.66 21.62
CA ASP A 409 16.15 -12.07 21.41
C ASP A 409 16.67 -11.66 20.02
N GLU A 410 15.77 -11.59 19.03
CA GLU A 410 16.08 -11.09 17.69
C GLU A 410 16.33 -9.58 17.66
N GLU A 411 15.51 -8.77 18.33
CA GLU A 411 15.71 -7.32 18.40
C GLU A 411 16.95 -6.95 19.22
N ARG A 412 17.29 -7.74 20.24
CA ARG A 412 18.57 -7.58 20.97
C ARG A 412 19.77 -7.88 20.08
N ALA A 413 19.65 -8.90 19.22
CA ALA A 413 20.65 -9.20 18.21
C ALA A 413 20.80 -8.03 17.22
N GLU A 414 19.70 -7.47 16.72
CA GLU A 414 19.72 -6.30 15.82
C GLU A 414 20.29 -5.04 16.47
N LEU A 415 19.97 -4.78 17.75
CA LEU A 415 20.55 -3.67 18.49
C LEU A 415 22.06 -3.79 18.56
N ARG A 416 22.58 -4.98 18.90
CA ARG A 416 24.04 -5.20 18.94
C ARG A 416 24.69 -4.99 17.58
N ASP A 417 24.09 -5.51 16.51
CA ASP A 417 24.58 -5.29 15.15
C ASP A 417 24.66 -3.79 14.83
N GLY A 418 23.60 -3.03 15.12
CA GLY A 418 23.58 -1.58 14.91
C GLY A 418 24.60 -0.82 15.77
N LEU A 419 24.85 -1.26 17.00
CA LEU A 419 25.90 -0.70 17.86
C LEU A 419 27.30 -1.00 17.33
N ASP A 420 27.53 -2.22 16.82
CA ASP A 420 28.81 -2.62 16.22
C ASP A 420 29.09 -1.89 14.91
N GLU A 421 28.09 -1.74 14.03
CA GLU A 421 28.19 -0.93 12.82
C GLU A 421 28.44 0.54 13.14
N GLY A 422 27.70 1.11 14.10
CA GLY A 422 27.91 2.47 14.59
C GLY A 422 29.32 2.67 15.13
N ARG A 423 29.87 1.67 15.84
CA ARG A 423 31.23 1.67 16.33
C ARG A 423 32.25 1.65 15.19
N GLN A 424 32.11 0.75 14.22
CA GLN A 424 33.01 0.69 13.06
C GLN A 424 32.99 2.00 12.25
N ALA A 425 31.81 2.55 11.98
CA ALA A 425 31.67 3.81 11.26
C ALA A 425 32.34 4.99 12.02
N ALA A 426 32.22 5.01 13.36
CA ALA A 426 32.90 5.98 14.21
C ALA A 426 34.42 5.78 14.18
N GLU A 427 34.92 4.55 14.18
CA GLU A 427 36.34 4.26 14.05
C GLU A 427 36.90 4.71 12.69
N ASP A 428 36.18 4.45 11.60
CA ASP A 428 36.56 4.90 10.25
C ASP A 428 36.55 6.44 10.13
N ALA A 429 35.59 7.10 10.77
CA ALA A 429 35.56 8.56 10.87
C ALA A 429 36.79 9.09 11.63
N LEU A 430 37.10 8.52 12.79
CA LEU A 430 38.28 8.89 13.57
C LEU A 430 39.58 8.65 12.81
N GLU A 431 39.67 7.54 12.08
CA GLU A 431 40.85 7.20 11.28
C GLU A 431 41.01 8.15 10.08
N ARG A 432 39.92 8.58 9.45
CA ARG A 432 39.93 9.63 8.42
C ARG A 432 40.47 10.95 8.97
N PHE A 433 39.98 11.40 10.13
CA PHE A 433 40.48 12.63 10.74
C PHE A 433 41.94 12.51 11.20
N ARG A 434 42.36 11.33 11.65
CA ARG A 434 43.76 11.03 11.99
C ARG A 434 44.67 11.09 10.76
N ARG A 435 44.24 10.57 9.61
CA ARG A 435 45.01 10.64 8.36
C ARG A 435 45.21 12.08 7.87
N LEU A 436 44.29 12.97 8.22
CA LEU A 436 44.37 14.40 7.95
C LEU A 436 45.09 15.19 9.07
N ASP A 437 45.63 14.50 10.07
CA ASP A 437 46.30 15.08 11.24
C ASP A 437 45.44 16.07 12.07
N LEU A 438 44.11 15.98 11.94
CA LEU A 438 43.14 16.83 12.65
C LEU A 438 42.88 16.35 14.09
N VAL A 439 43.21 15.10 14.41
CA VAL A 439 42.98 14.48 15.71
C VAL A 439 44.26 13.84 16.24
N SER A 440 44.71 14.27 17.43
CA SER A 440 45.87 13.68 18.09
C SER A 440 45.60 12.25 18.57
N ARG A 441 46.65 11.42 18.65
CA ARG A 441 46.55 10.04 19.17
C ARG A 441 45.96 9.95 20.57
N ARG A 442 46.16 10.97 21.42
CA ARG A 442 45.61 11.01 22.78
C ARG A 442 44.10 11.20 22.77
N VAL A 443 43.61 12.16 21.97
CA VAL A 443 42.18 12.41 21.79
C VAL A 443 41.50 11.20 21.14
N GLN A 444 42.10 10.60 20.11
CA GLN A 444 41.58 9.39 19.47
C GLN A 444 41.38 8.24 20.46
N ARG A 445 42.36 8.00 21.36
CA ARG A 445 42.24 6.96 22.38
C ARG A 445 41.13 7.27 23.38
N HIS A 446 41.01 8.52 23.82
CA HIS A 446 39.97 8.92 24.75
C HIS A 446 38.57 8.74 24.13
N VAL A 447 38.37 9.23 22.90
CA VAL A 447 37.10 9.07 22.18
C VAL A 447 36.80 7.60 21.89
N ARG A 448 37.81 6.77 21.57
CA ARG A 448 37.63 5.31 21.46
C ARG A 448 37.22 4.66 22.78
N GLY A 449 37.68 5.17 23.91
CA GLY A 449 37.26 4.72 25.24
C GLY A 449 35.78 4.99 25.48
N GLU A 450 35.36 6.25 25.31
CA GLU A 450 33.96 6.68 25.44
C GLU A 450 33.03 5.93 24.47
N LEU A 451 33.45 5.76 23.20
CA LEU A 451 32.69 5.01 22.20
C LEU A 451 32.47 3.55 22.61
N ARG A 452 33.48 2.91 23.23
CA ARG A 452 33.33 1.52 23.71
C ARG A 452 32.34 1.41 24.86
N GLU A 453 32.24 2.43 25.70
CA GLU A 453 31.30 2.45 26.83
C GLU A 453 29.87 2.73 26.35
N VAL A 454 29.68 3.73 25.49
CA VAL A 454 28.37 4.09 24.94
C VAL A 454 27.80 3.03 24.00
N LEU A 455 28.67 2.36 23.22
CA LEU A 455 28.29 1.31 22.27
C LEU A 455 28.62 -0.09 22.78
N ALA A 456 28.77 -0.27 24.10
CA ALA A 456 28.92 -1.58 24.70
C ALA A 456 27.62 -2.38 24.51
N GLY A 457 27.69 -3.49 23.78
CA GLY A 457 26.57 -4.43 23.67
C GLY A 457 26.46 -5.28 24.94
N ASP A 458 25.65 -4.85 25.91
CA ASP A 458 25.32 -5.69 27.07
C ASP A 458 24.42 -6.86 26.64
N GLY A 459 25.00 -8.04 26.48
CA GLY A 459 24.24 -9.28 26.42
C GLY A 459 25.09 -10.54 26.20
N PRO A 460 24.53 -11.73 26.46
CA PRO A 460 25.28 -12.99 26.48
C PRO A 460 25.94 -13.33 25.14
N GLU A 461 27.06 -14.06 25.18
CA GLU A 461 27.73 -14.63 24.00
C GLU A 461 26.74 -15.40 23.13
N VAL A 462 26.74 -15.06 21.85
CA VAL A 462 25.79 -15.53 20.85
C VAL A 462 26.05 -17.02 20.53
N ALA A 463 25.01 -17.85 20.55
CA ALA A 463 25.14 -19.25 20.14
C ALA A 463 25.45 -19.33 18.64
N LYS A 464 26.27 -20.30 18.19
CA LYS A 464 26.68 -20.48 16.77
C LYS A 464 25.56 -20.31 15.70
N PRO A 465 24.31 -20.77 15.91
CA PRO A 465 23.22 -20.57 14.94
C PRO A 465 22.85 -19.10 14.70
N GLN A 466 22.99 -18.26 15.72
CA GLN A 466 22.67 -16.84 15.64
C GLN A 466 23.75 -16.07 14.87
N ALA A 467 25.04 -16.44 14.98
CA ALA A 467 26.13 -15.81 14.22
C ALA A 467 25.93 -15.90 12.69
N LEU A 468 25.44 -17.04 12.19
CA LEU A 468 25.15 -17.21 10.77
C LEU A 468 23.93 -16.37 10.33
N LEU A 469 22.92 -16.22 11.18
CA LEU A 469 21.79 -15.33 10.95
C LEU A 469 22.24 -13.85 10.92
N HIS A 470 23.17 -13.46 11.81
CA HIS A 470 23.76 -12.12 11.82
C HIS A 470 24.49 -11.80 10.51
N ALA A 471 25.35 -12.70 10.04
CA ALA A 471 26.06 -12.54 8.76
C ALA A 471 25.10 -12.34 7.58
N HIS A 472 24.01 -13.12 7.57
CA HIS A 472 22.96 -13.00 6.58
C HIS A 472 22.23 -11.66 6.66
N ARG A 473 21.85 -11.22 7.86
CA ARG A 473 21.19 -9.91 8.04
C ARG A 473 22.07 -8.76 7.54
N ARG A 474 23.37 -8.80 7.80
CA ARG A 474 24.34 -7.82 7.27
C ARG A 474 24.45 -7.88 5.74
N ALA A 475 24.49 -9.08 5.17
CA ALA A 475 24.46 -9.26 3.72
C ALA A 475 23.20 -8.65 3.09
N VAL A 476 22.02 -8.92 3.68
CA VAL A 476 20.73 -8.35 3.28
C VAL A 476 20.69 -6.82 3.47
N HIS A 477 21.36 -6.29 4.50
CA HIS A 477 21.49 -4.84 4.68
C HIS A 477 22.25 -4.20 3.50
N GLY A 478 23.39 -4.77 3.10
CA GLY A 478 24.11 -4.32 1.90
C GLY A 478 23.27 -4.43 0.62
N GLU A 479 22.40 -5.45 0.53
CA GLU A 479 21.40 -5.54 -0.55
C GLU A 479 20.40 -4.37 -0.51
N PHE A 480 19.90 -3.99 0.67
CA PHE A 480 18.98 -2.87 0.83
C PHE A 480 19.60 -1.54 0.43
N GLU A 481 20.82 -1.25 0.89
CA GLU A 481 21.53 -0.01 0.54
C GLU A 481 21.73 0.11 -0.97
N THR A 482 22.19 -0.98 -1.60
CA THR A 482 22.38 -1.03 -3.05
C THR A 482 21.05 -0.87 -3.78
N LEU A 483 20.00 -1.56 -3.32
CA LEU A 483 18.67 -1.46 -3.90
C LEU A 483 18.10 -0.04 -3.81
N ALA A 484 18.29 0.65 -2.69
CA ALA A 484 17.90 2.04 -2.49
C ALA A 484 18.68 2.97 -3.43
N ALA A 485 20.00 2.81 -3.52
CA ALA A 485 20.84 3.60 -4.42
C ALA A 485 20.42 3.43 -5.90
N LEU A 486 20.11 2.21 -6.34
CA LEU A 486 19.62 1.95 -7.70
C LEU A 486 18.27 2.63 -7.98
N HIS A 487 17.41 2.73 -6.97
CA HIS A 487 16.13 3.43 -7.10
C HIS A 487 16.33 4.96 -7.20
N GLU A 488 17.18 5.52 -6.35
CA GLU A 488 17.52 6.95 -6.36
C GLU A 488 18.19 7.37 -7.67
N GLN A 489 19.06 6.53 -8.22
CA GLN A 489 19.71 6.73 -9.52
C GLN A 489 18.76 6.51 -10.71
N GLY A 490 17.54 6.00 -10.46
CA GLY A 490 16.53 5.73 -11.48
C GLY A 490 16.82 4.50 -12.35
N VAL A 491 17.72 3.62 -11.92
CA VAL A 491 18.02 2.33 -12.57
C VAL A 491 16.80 1.41 -12.46
N ILE A 492 16.16 1.40 -11.29
CA ILE A 492 14.94 0.63 -11.05
C ILE A 492 13.73 1.53 -10.81
N GLY A 493 12.60 1.14 -11.40
CA GLY A 493 11.32 1.76 -11.09
C GLY A 493 10.88 1.45 -9.66
N ALA A 494 10.07 2.32 -9.09
CA ALA A 494 9.59 2.18 -7.72
C ALA A 494 8.82 0.87 -7.46
N TYR A 495 8.08 0.35 -8.45
CA TYR A 495 7.43 -0.96 -8.32
C TYR A 495 8.46 -2.06 -8.04
N VAL A 496 9.53 -2.13 -8.85
CA VAL A 496 10.60 -3.12 -8.70
C VAL A 496 11.36 -2.93 -7.40
N PHE A 497 11.67 -1.67 -7.04
CA PHE A 497 12.28 -1.32 -5.75
C PHE A 497 11.44 -1.88 -4.59
N LEU A 498 10.16 -1.56 -4.54
CA LEU A 498 9.30 -1.98 -3.45
C LEU A 498 9.07 -3.50 -3.45
N ASP A 499 8.92 -4.15 -4.60
CA ASP A 499 8.73 -5.60 -4.72
C ASP A 499 9.98 -6.39 -4.29
N MET A 500 11.17 -5.90 -4.69
CA MET A 500 12.44 -6.46 -4.21
C MET A 500 12.64 -6.19 -2.73
N ARG A 501 12.32 -4.98 -2.23
CA ARG A 501 12.39 -4.63 -0.81
C ARG A 501 11.54 -5.58 0.04
N ASP A 502 10.31 -5.87 -0.38
CA ASP A 502 9.43 -6.84 0.31
C ASP A 502 9.95 -8.27 0.24
N THR A 503 10.69 -8.63 -0.81
CA THR A 503 11.38 -9.93 -0.91
C THR A 503 12.54 -9.97 0.09
N LEU A 504 13.37 -8.92 0.13
CA LEU A 504 14.50 -8.82 1.06
C LEU A 504 14.07 -8.77 2.53
N MET A 505 12.96 -8.09 2.86
CA MET A 505 12.43 -8.09 4.23
C MET A 505 12.03 -9.50 4.68
N ARG A 506 11.43 -10.29 3.78
CA ARG A 506 11.10 -11.70 4.07
C ARG A 506 12.36 -12.56 4.18
N ASP A 507 13.34 -12.33 3.30
CA ASP A 507 14.62 -13.04 3.35
C ASP A 507 15.40 -12.70 4.64
N ARG A 508 15.30 -11.47 5.16
CA ARG A 508 15.90 -11.05 6.44
C ARG A 508 15.34 -11.82 7.64
N GLU A 509 14.05 -12.15 7.59
CA GLU A 509 13.32 -12.87 8.65
C GLU A 509 13.45 -14.40 8.55
N SER A 510 13.94 -14.94 7.42
CA SER A 510 14.03 -16.38 7.19
C SER A 510 15.45 -16.93 7.40
N PRO A 511 15.64 -18.04 8.13
CA PRO A 511 16.94 -18.70 8.21
C PRO A 511 17.32 -19.27 6.84
N VAL A 512 18.32 -18.65 6.21
CA VAL A 512 18.81 -18.96 4.84
C VAL A 512 19.01 -20.44 4.57
N LEU A 513 19.41 -21.20 5.58
CA LEU A 513 19.78 -22.61 5.47
C LEU A 513 18.58 -23.55 5.25
N ASP A 514 17.35 -23.12 5.59
CA ASP A 514 16.13 -23.90 5.37
C ASP A 514 15.30 -23.40 4.18
N ALA A 515 15.74 -22.33 3.51
CA ALA A 515 15.09 -21.76 2.35
C ALA A 515 15.39 -22.57 1.07
N GLY A 516 15.12 -23.88 1.11
CA GLY A 516 14.78 -24.61 -0.10
C GLY A 516 13.65 -23.84 -0.80
N VAL A 517 13.79 -23.65 -2.11
CA VAL A 517 12.92 -22.84 -2.99
C VAL A 517 11.45 -22.99 -2.61
N GLN A 518 10.98 -22.18 -1.66
CA GLN A 518 9.56 -22.10 -1.38
C GLN A 518 9.01 -21.32 -2.56
N ASN A 519 8.44 -22.06 -3.51
CA ASN A 519 7.53 -21.51 -4.50
C ASN A 519 6.47 -20.74 -3.73
N ALA A 520 6.68 -19.43 -3.59
CA ALA A 520 5.72 -18.55 -2.98
C ALA A 520 4.41 -18.78 -3.74
N ALA A 521 3.43 -19.40 -3.08
CA ALA A 521 2.13 -19.64 -3.68
C ALA A 521 1.67 -18.33 -4.31
N ALA A 522 1.35 -18.34 -5.61
CA ALA A 522 0.99 -17.14 -6.34
C ALA A 522 -0.03 -16.35 -5.50
N SER A 523 0.30 -15.10 -5.19
CA SER A 523 -0.51 -14.26 -4.31
C SER A 523 -1.94 -14.21 -4.86
N PRO A 524 -2.97 -14.07 -4.00
CA PRO A 524 -4.36 -13.95 -4.46
C PRO A 524 -4.52 -12.87 -5.54
N PHE A 525 -3.73 -11.78 -5.44
CA PHE A 525 -3.66 -10.72 -6.43
C PHE A 525 -3.01 -11.15 -7.74
N ALA A 526 -1.92 -11.91 -7.74
CA ALA A 526 -1.33 -12.45 -8.97
C ALA A 526 -2.33 -13.37 -9.70
N ARG A 527 -3.14 -14.15 -8.95
CA ARG A 527 -4.21 -14.97 -9.55
C ARG A 527 -5.35 -14.12 -10.10
N LEU A 528 -5.73 -13.07 -9.39
CA LEU A 528 -6.79 -12.15 -9.83
C LEU A 528 -6.35 -11.32 -11.04
N GLU A 529 -5.09 -10.90 -11.08
CA GLU A 529 -4.43 -10.26 -12.22
C GLU A 529 -4.42 -11.20 -13.42
N LEU A 530 -3.95 -12.45 -13.26
CA LEU A 530 -3.98 -13.47 -14.30
C LEU A 530 -5.42 -13.74 -14.80
N ALA A 531 -6.39 -13.79 -13.89
CA ALA A 531 -7.80 -13.98 -14.23
C ALA A 531 -8.39 -12.76 -14.97
N LEU A 532 -8.03 -11.54 -14.56
CA LEU A 532 -8.46 -10.31 -15.21
C LEU A 532 -7.83 -10.19 -16.61
N ILE A 533 -6.54 -10.48 -16.74
CA ILE A 533 -5.84 -10.55 -18.03
C ILE A 533 -6.52 -11.57 -18.93
N ARG A 534 -6.82 -12.77 -18.42
CA ARG A 534 -7.54 -13.80 -19.18
C ARG A 534 -8.89 -13.30 -19.67
N ARG A 535 -9.67 -12.64 -18.81
CA ARG A 535 -11.02 -12.13 -19.14
C ARG A 535 -10.99 -10.94 -20.09
N LEU A 536 -10.04 -10.02 -19.92
CA LEU A 536 -9.86 -8.88 -20.82
C LEU A 536 -9.40 -9.33 -22.21
N ARG A 537 -8.62 -10.41 -22.27
CA ARG A 537 -8.08 -10.96 -23.52
C ARG A 537 -9.12 -11.51 -24.49
N GLU A 538 -10.32 -11.83 -23.99
CA GLU A 538 -11.45 -12.24 -24.84
C GLU A 538 -12.00 -11.09 -25.70
N HIS A 539 -11.53 -9.85 -25.51
CA HIS A 539 -12.00 -8.68 -26.24
C HIS A 539 -10.89 -8.07 -27.10
N ASP A 540 -11.17 -7.86 -28.40
CA ASP A 540 -10.19 -7.32 -29.36
C ASP A 540 -9.66 -5.93 -28.98
N TRP A 541 -10.49 -5.08 -28.35
CA TRP A 541 -10.05 -3.75 -27.89
C TRP A 541 -8.96 -3.82 -26.80
N ALA A 542 -8.84 -4.94 -26.10
CA ALA A 542 -7.89 -5.11 -25.01
C ALA A 542 -6.50 -5.60 -25.49
N ALA A 543 -6.37 -6.06 -26.74
CA ALA A 543 -5.11 -6.61 -27.26
C ALA A 543 -3.97 -5.59 -27.19
N GLY A 544 -4.20 -4.36 -27.65
CA GLY A 544 -3.22 -3.27 -27.56
C GLY A 544 -2.88 -2.84 -26.13
N LEU A 545 -3.82 -2.96 -25.18
CA LEU A 545 -3.57 -2.70 -23.75
C LEU A 545 -2.74 -3.82 -23.12
N LEU A 546 -3.06 -5.07 -23.45
CA LEU A 546 -2.37 -6.26 -22.95
C LEU A 546 -0.93 -6.32 -23.48
N ALA A 547 -0.69 -5.98 -24.75
CA ALA A 547 0.67 -5.89 -25.30
C ALA A 547 1.51 -4.85 -24.54
N ARG A 548 0.97 -3.65 -24.28
CA ARG A 548 1.64 -2.63 -23.45
C ARG A 548 1.90 -3.10 -22.03
N TYR A 549 0.98 -3.87 -21.45
CA TYR A 549 1.11 -4.43 -20.11
C TYR A 549 2.20 -5.52 -20.05
N GLN A 550 2.27 -6.37 -21.07
CA GLN A 550 3.30 -7.42 -21.20
C GLN A 550 4.69 -6.80 -21.34
N ASP A 551 4.85 -5.75 -22.15
CA ASP A 551 6.13 -5.04 -22.27
C ASP A 551 6.58 -4.43 -20.93
N LEU A 552 5.63 -3.89 -20.16
CA LEU A 552 5.90 -3.40 -18.80
C LEU A 552 6.38 -4.53 -17.88
N ARG A 553 5.74 -5.72 -17.92
CA ARG A 553 6.15 -6.89 -17.13
C ARG A 553 7.56 -7.38 -17.51
N LEU A 554 7.87 -7.46 -18.80
CA LEU A 554 9.21 -7.87 -19.26
C LEU A 554 10.28 -6.88 -18.81
N GLY A 555 10.02 -5.58 -18.97
CA GLY A 555 10.92 -4.52 -18.51
C GLY A 555 11.14 -4.56 -16.99
N GLN A 556 10.09 -4.78 -16.20
CA GLN A 556 10.19 -4.93 -14.75
C GLN A 556 11.00 -6.17 -14.35
N ARG A 557 10.84 -7.29 -15.07
CA ARG A 557 11.60 -8.51 -14.83
C ARG A 557 13.09 -8.31 -15.08
N LEU A 558 13.44 -7.63 -16.18
CA LEU A 558 14.83 -7.26 -16.49
C LEU A 558 15.43 -6.34 -15.42
N GLN A 559 14.71 -5.30 -15.00
CA GLN A 559 15.15 -4.44 -13.88
C GLN A 559 15.40 -5.26 -12.61
N ARG A 560 14.49 -6.19 -12.28
CA ARG A 560 14.59 -7.05 -11.09
C ARG A 560 15.79 -7.98 -11.15
N ASP A 561 16.08 -8.55 -12.32
CA ASP A 561 17.23 -9.42 -12.51
C ASP A 561 18.55 -8.63 -12.48
N MET A 562 18.64 -7.49 -13.18
CA MET A 562 19.81 -6.60 -13.15
C MET A 562 20.10 -6.06 -11.75
N ALA A 563 19.09 -5.54 -11.06
CA ALA A 563 19.25 -5.05 -9.69
C ALA A 563 19.67 -6.17 -8.75
N GLY A 564 19.09 -7.36 -8.91
CA GLY A 564 19.47 -8.49 -8.07
C GLY A 564 20.87 -9.05 -8.32
N VAL A 565 21.47 -8.80 -9.49
CA VAL A 565 22.90 -9.08 -9.72
C VAL A 565 23.75 -8.13 -8.88
N LEU A 566 23.39 -6.84 -8.84
CA LEU A 566 24.11 -5.82 -8.09
C LEU A 566 23.93 -5.99 -6.57
N THR A 567 22.72 -6.28 -6.10
CA THR A 567 22.51 -6.54 -4.67
C THR A 567 23.23 -7.81 -4.21
N ALA A 568 23.22 -8.88 -5.01
CA ALA A 568 23.97 -10.09 -4.69
C ALA A 568 25.49 -9.86 -4.63
N HIS A 569 26.04 -8.95 -5.45
CA HIS A 569 27.42 -8.52 -5.34
C HIS A 569 27.70 -7.78 -4.03
N ALA A 570 26.84 -6.82 -3.67
CA ALA A 570 26.96 -6.08 -2.41
C ALA A 570 26.88 -7.01 -1.18
N ALA A 571 26.00 -8.01 -1.22
CA ALA A 571 25.93 -9.05 -0.19
C ALA A 571 27.24 -9.83 -0.07
N LEU A 572 27.83 -10.25 -1.20
CA LEU A 572 29.13 -10.96 -1.21
C LEU A 572 30.27 -10.08 -0.70
N GLU A 573 30.26 -8.78 -0.99
CA GLU A 573 31.24 -7.81 -0.46
C GLU A 573 31.09 -7.63 1.05
N ALA A 574 29.84 -7.46 1.54
CA ALA A 574 29.55 -7.38 2.96
C ALA A 574 30.02 -8.64 3.72
N LEU A 575 29.81 -9.83 3.14
CA LEU A 575 30.29 -11.09 3.72
C LEU A 575 31.81 -11.21 3.72
N ARG A 576 32.52 -10.67 2.72
CA ARG A 576 33.99 -10.69 2.69
C ARG A 576 34.60 -9.86 3.82
N GLY A 577 33.98 -8.74 4.17
CA GLY A 577 34.43 -7.84 5.24
C GLY A 577 34.21 -8.36 6.66
N ASP A 578 33.40 -9.41 6.85
CA ASP A 578 33.01 -9.89 8.18
C ASP A 578 34.09 -10.75 8.85
N ALA A 579 34.99 -10.12 9.60
CA ALA A 579 36.07 -10.80 10.33
C ALA A 579 35.58 -11.71 11.48
N GLN A 580 34.33 -11.58 11.94
CA GLN A 580 33.81 -12.30 13.09
C GLN A 580 33.28 -13.69 12.75
N LEU A 581 33.00 -13.97 11.48
CA LEU A 581 32.50 -15.28 11.05
C LEU A 581 33.60 -16.32 10.86
N ALA A 582 33.35 -17.55 11.33
CA ALA A 582 34.18 -18.70 10.97
C ALA A 582 34.21 -18.90 9.45
N GLN A 583 35.38 -19.18 8.90
CA GLN A 583 35.60 -19.23 7.46
C GLN A 583 34.63 -20.18 6.73
N GLY A 584 34.35 -21.36 7.30
CA GLY A 584 33.44 -22.34 6.69
C GLY A 584 31.98 -21.90 6.62
N ASP A 585 31.49 -21.15 7.61
CA ASP A 585 30.11 -20.63 7.61
C ASP A 585 29.96 -19.46 6.63
N ARG A 586 31.02 -18.65 6.49
CA ARG A 586 31.08 -17.55 5.51
C ARG A 586 31.08 -18.08 4.09
N GLU A 587 31.84 -19.13 3.82
CA GLU A 587 31.88 -19.79 2.51
C GLU A 587 30.53 -20.40 2.14
N ARG A 588 29.87 -21.11 3.07
CA ARG A 588 28.51 -21.64 2.86
C ARG A 588 27.48 -20.57 2.50
N LEU A 589 27.46 -19.47 3.24
CA LEU A 589 26.53 -18.37 2.96
C LEU A 589 26.87 -17.67 1.63
N ALA A 590 28.17 -17.50 1.34
CA ALA A 590 28.63 -16.97 0.06
C ALA A 590 28.28 -17.89 -1.13
N ASP A 591 28.24 -19.22 -0.95
CA ASP A 591 27.78 -20.17 -1.98
C ASP A 591 26.31 -19.94 -2.34
N VAL A 592 25.44 -19.72 -1.35
CA VAL A 592 24.01 -19.40 -1.59
C VAL A 592 23.86 -18.13 -2.43
N TYR A 593 24.61 -17.07 -2.09
CA TYR A 593 24.60 -15.82 -2.84
C TYR A 593 25.21 -15.97 -4.25
N ARG A 594 26.26 -16.79 -4.42
CA ARG A 594 26.83 -17.12 -5.73
C ARG A 594 25.86 -17.90 -6.61
N GLU A 595 25.09 -18.83 -6.05
CA GLU A 595 24.05 -19.55 -6.79
C GLU A 595 22.88 -18.64 -7.19
N ARG A 596 22.45 -17.73 -6.29
CA ARG A 596 21.46 -16.68 -6.61
C ARG A 596 21.95 -15.80 -7.76
N LEU A 597 23.22 -15.39 -7.72
CA LEU A 597 23.87 -14.59 -8.76
C LEU A 597 23.91 -15.34 -10.11
N ALA A 598 24.38 -16.59 -10.12
CA ALA A 598 24.47 -17.41 -11.33
C ALA A 598 23.10 -17.61 -11.99
N ARG A 599 22.04 -17.86 -11.20
CA ARG A 599 20.68 -17.98 -11.71
C ARG A 599 20.17 -16.68 -12.35
N ARG A 600 20.47 -15.51 -11.76
CA ARG A 600 20.07 -14.21 -12.32
C ARG A 600 20.83 -13.88 -13.61
N ILE A 601 22.14 -14.10 -13.62
CA ILE A 601 22.97 -13.92 -14.84
C ILE A 601 22.47 -14.85 -15.96
N GLY A 602 22.22 -16.12 -15.65
CA GLY A 602 21.70 -17.09 -16.61
C GLY A 602 20.37 -16.66 -17.24
N ARG A 603 19.46 -16.03 -16.46
CA ARG A 603 18.20 -15.47 -17.01
C ARG A 603 18.44 -14.28 -17.94
N ILE A 604 19.36 -13.38 -17.60
CA ILE A 604 19.72 -12.24 -18.47
C ILE A 604 20.38 -12.75 -19.76
N GLU A 605 21.26 -13.75 -19.67
CA GLU A 605 21.90 -14.36 -20.82
C GLU A 605 20.91 -15.10 -21.73
N ALA A 606 19.91 -15.78 -21.16
CA ALA A 606 18.85 -16.40 -21.94
C ALA A 606 18.12 -15.35 -22.79
N ILE A 607 17.73 -14.22 -22.19
CA ILE A 607 17.13 -13.09 -22.91
C ILE A 607 18.10 -12.51 -23.94
N ARG A 608 19.41 -12.44 -23.65
CA ARG A 608 20.42 -11.97 -24.60
C ARG A 608 20.51 -12.86 -25.83
N ARG A 609 20.40 -14.19 -25.66
CA ARG A 609 20.46 -15.16 -26.76
C ARG A 609 19.18 -15.14 -27.60
N GLU A 610 18.02 -15.06 -26.95
CA GLU A 610 16.71 -15.12 -27.62
C GLU A 610 16.26 -13.75 -28.19
N PHE A 611 16.61 -12.64 -27.53
CA PHE A 611 16.19 -11.27 -27.86
C PHE A 611 17.35 -10.24 -27.83
N PRO A 612 18.42 -10.43 -28.63
CA PRO A 612 19.63 -9.60 -28.55
C PRO A 612 19.42 -8.12 -28.90
N GLU A 613 18.48 -7.81 -29.80
CA GLU A 613 18.17 -6.43 -30.20
C GLU A 613 17.35 -5.69 -29.15
N TYR A 614 16.36 -6.38 -28.56
CA TYR A 614 15.56 -5.86 -27.47
C TYR A 614 16.43 -5.52 -26.26
N LEU A 615 17.29 -6.45 -25.84
CA LEU A 615 18.17 -6.21 -24.70
C LEU A 615 19.12 -5.03 -24.97
N ARG A 616 19.71 -4.93 -26.17
CA ARG A 616 20.57 -3.80 -26.54
C ARG A 616 19.83 -2.46 -26.52
N ALA A 617 18.62 -2.42 -27.07
CA ALA A 617 17.78 -1.22 -27.04
C ALA A 617 17.38 -0.83 -25.61
N TYR A 618 17.05 -1.82 -24.79
CA TYR A 618 16.71 -1.65 -23.39
C TYR A 618 17.90 -1.14 -22.57
N GLU A 619 19.06 -1.82 -22.64
CA GLU A 619 20.30 -1.46 -21.95
C GLU A 619 20.72 -0.04 -22.32
N ARG A 620 20.83 0.26 -23.63
CA ARG A 620 21.20 1.60 -24.11
C ARG A 620 20.38 2.67 -23.43
N ARG A 621 19.06 2.49 -23.44
CA ARG A 621 18.16 3.48 -22.90
C ARG A 621 18.19 3.58 -21.37
N LEU A 622 18.27 2.44 -20.69
CA LEU A 622 18.42 2.41 -19.24
C LEU A 622 19.64 3.25 -18.84
N TRP A 623 20.77 3.02 -19.50
CA TRP A 623 22.01 3.73 -19.23
C TRP A 623 21.97 5.21 -19.64
N GLU A 624 21.34 5.55 -20.77
CA GLU A 624 21.10 6.96 -21.15
C GLU A 624 20.26 7.69 -20.10
N ARG A 625 19.19 7.06 -19.60
CA ARG A 625 18.34 7.63 -18.54
C ARG A 625 19.11 7.81 -17.24
N VAL A 626 19.84 6.79 -16.81
CA VAL A 626 20.64 6.83 -15.56
C VAL A 626 21.71 7.92 -15.64
N ALA A 627 22.37 8.08 -16.79
CA ALA A 627 23.35 9.15 -17.00
C ALA A 627 22.71 10.55 -16.89
N LEU A 628 21.54 10.75 -17.50
CA LEU A 628 20.80 12.02 -17.44
C LEU A 628 20.31 12.34 -16.02
N LEU A 629 19.78 11.35 -15.30
CA LEU A 629 19.34 11.52 -13.91
C LEU A 629 20.53 11.79 -12.97
N SER A 630 21.66 11.12 -13.18
CA SER A 630 22.89 11.37 -12.43
C SER A 630 23.41 12.79 -12.67
N ALA A 631 23.36 13.28 -13.91
CA ALA A 631 23.71 14.66 -14.23
C ALA A 631 22.78 15.68 -13.55
N ARG A 632 21.48 15.38 -13.45
CA ARG A 632 20.50 16.21 -12.72
C ARG A 632 20.80 16.25 -11.23
N ALA A 633 20.98 15.08 -10.61
CA ALA A 633 21.31 14.98 -9.18
C ALA A 633 22.61 15.75 -8.86
N ARG A 634 23.60 15.69 -9.75
CA ARG A 634 24.83 16.47 -9.60
C ARG A 634 24.60 17.98 -9.72
N ALA A 635 23.75 18.43 -10.63
CA ALA A 635 23.39 19.84 -10.77
C ALA A 635 22.62 20.37 -9.55
N GLU A 636 21.73 19.55 -9.00
CA GLU A 636 20.96 19.85 -7.78
C GLU A 636 21.88 19.94 -6.55
N SER A 637 22.77 18.98 -6.39
CA SER A 637 23.82 19.03 -5.36
C SER A 637 24.70 20.27 -5.52
N ALA A 638 25.15 20.61 -6.74
CA ALA A 638 25.93 21.82 -6.99
C ALA A 638 25.14 23.11 -6.66
N ARG A 639 23.82 23.11 -6.86
CA ARG A 639 22.95 24.23 -6.49
C ARG A 639 22.81 24.38 -4.98
N GLN A 640 22.61 23.29 -4.25
CA GLN A 640 22.50 23.26 -2.79
C GLN A 640 23.79 23.75 -2.11
N HIS A 641 24.96 23.37 -2.66
CA HIS A 641 26.27 23.78 -2.14
C HIS A 641 26.74 25.15 -2.67
N GLY A 642 25.89 25.91 -3.36
CA GLY A 642 26.21 27.24 -3.88
C GLY A 642 27.18 27.29 -5.07
N ALA A 643 27.69 26.15 -5.55
CA ALA A 643 28.57 26.06 -6.71
C ALA A 643 27.85 26.40 -8.04
N LEU A 644 26.52 26.32 -8.07
CA LEU A 644 25.69 26.60 -9.24
C LEU A 644 24.64 27.69 -8.93
N GLY A 645 24.61 28.76 -9.73
CA GLY A 645 23.58 29.80 -9.64
C GLY A 645 22.21 29.33 -10.15
N ALA A 646 21.13 29.98 -9.73
CA ALA A 646 19.75 29.57 -10.04
C ALA A 646 19.46 29.50 -11.55
N LYS A 647 19.95 30.47 -12.34
CA LYS A 647 19.81 30.49 -13.81
C LYS A 647 20.56 29.32 -14.47
N GLY A 648 21.75 29.00 -13.97
CA GLY A 648 22.55 27.87 -14.46
C GLY A 648 21.86 26.54 -14.18
N TYR A 649 21.35 26.37 -12.95
CA TYR A 649 20.55 25.21 -12.56
C TYR A 649 19.33 25.03 -13.46
N ALA A 650 18.50 26.04 -13.60
CA ALA A 650 17.29 25.97 -14.42
C ALA A 650 17.59 25.56 -15.87
N ARG A 651 18.67 26.09 -16.47
CA ARG A 651 19.04 25.76 -17.86
C ARG A 651 19.61 24.34 -18.01
N ILE A 652 20.34 23.84 -17.02
CA ILE A 652 20.81 22.44 -17.00
C ILE A 652 19.62 21.50 -16.86
N VAL A 653 18.75 21.74 -15.88
CA VAL A 653 17.56 20.93 -15.64
C VAL A 653 16.67 20.91 -16.88
N GLN A 654 16.38 22.06 -17.50
CA GLN A 654 15.56 22.14 -18.71
C GLN A 654 16.16 21.30 -19.87
N ARG A 655 17.49 21.33 -20.07
CA ARG A 655 18.15 20.50 -21.09
C ARG A 655 18.05 19.01 -20.80
N ILE A 656 18.23 18.63 -19.54
CA ILE A 656 18.12 17.24 -19.10
C ILE A 656 16.68 16.74 -19.26
N GLU A 657 15.68 17.52 -18.84
CA GLU A 657 14.28 17.16 -18.99
C GLU A 657 13.86 17.06 -20.45
N ALA A 658 14.33 17.97 -21.31
CA ALA A 658 14.12 17.87 -22.76
C ALA A 658 14.77 16.61 -23.35
N ALA A 659 15.95 16.20 -22.88
CA ALA A 659 16.61 14.97 -23.31
C ALA A 659 15.85 13.72 -22.82
N LEU A 660 15.42 13.71 -21.55
CA LEU A 660 14.60 12.64 -20.98
C LEU A 660 13.27 12.47 -21.72
N ALA A 661 12.62 13.57 -22.11
CA ALA A 661 11.37 13.55 -22.87
C ALA A 661 11.50 12.97 -24.28
N ARG A 662 12.71 12.98 -24.86
CA ARG A 662 13.00 12.40 -26.20
C ARG A 662 13.29 10.91 -26.17
N LEU A 663 13.55 10.33 -25.00
CA LEU A 663 13.77 8.90 -24.90
C LEU A 663 12.49 8.15 -25.31
N PRO A 664 12.55 7.14 -26.21
CA PRO A 664 11.37 6.34 -26.61
C PRO A 664 10.72 5.66 -25.41
N SER A 665 9.48 5.14 -25.41
CA SER A 665 8.82 4.53 -24.22
C SER A 665 9.35 3.13 -23.84
N ILE A 666 9.37 2.70 -22.55
CA ILE A 666 9.98 1.38 -22.12
C ILE A 666 9.18 0.22 -22.68
N ALA A 667 7.89 0.47 -22.85
CA ALA A 667 6.92 -0.46 -23.39
C ALA A 667 6.88 -0.46 -24.93
N ARG A 668 8.03 -0.49 -25.61
CA ARG A 668 8.03 -0.87 -27.03
C ARG A 668 8.90 -2.12 -27.16
N ASN A 669 8.25 -3.22 -27.53
CA ASN A 669 8.87 -4.41 -28.11
C ASN A 669 9.95 -4.02 -29.13
N PRO A 670 10.97 -4.86 -29.41
CA PRO A 670 11.84 -4.59 -30.56
C PRO A 670 10.94 -4.44 -31.80
N PRO A 671 11.32 -3.59 -32.77
CA PRO A 671 10.55 -3.46 -33.99
C PRO A 671 10.28 -4.86 -34.56
N ALA A 672 9.00 -5.20 -34.72
CA ALA A 672 8.63 -6.46 -35.33
C ALA A 672 9.34 -6.57 -36.68
N PRO A 673 9.88 -7.74 -37.05
CA PRO A 673 10.31 -7.97 -38.43
C PRO A 673 9.15 -7.59 -39.35
N ARG A 674 9.44 -7.08 -40.56
CA ARG A 674 8.38 -6.62 -41.47
C ARG A 674 7.38 -7.77 -41.63
N PRO A 675 6.08 -7.58 -41.34
CA PRO A 675 5.17 -8.72 -41.27
C PRO A 675 5.04 -9.45 -42.61
N HIS A 676 5.36 -8.79 -43.73
CA HIS A 676 5.50 -9.40 -45.06
C HIS A 676 6.54 -10.53 -45.13
N ASP A 677 7.70 -10.36 -44.49
CA ASP A 677 8.81 -11.34 -44.51
C ASP A 677 8.51 -12.55 -43.62
N LEU A 678 7.58 -12.41 -42.67
CA LEU A 678 7.20 -13.46 -41.71
C LEU A 678 5.95 -14.23 -42.13
N VAL A 679 4.94 -13.56 -42.69
CA VAL A 679 3.73 -14.23 -43.18
C VAL A 679 4.09 -15.15 -44.36
N SER A 680 5.09 -14.79 -45.17
CA SER A 680 5.59 -15.65 -46.26
C SER A 680 6.34 -16.91 -45.80
N ALA A 681 6.98 -16.88 -44.62
CA ALA A 681 7.74 -17.99 -44.05
C ALA A 681 6.86 -19.11 -43.47
N VAL A 682 5.63 -18.77 -43.08
CA VAL A 682 4.71 -19.72 -42.45
C VAL A 682 4.10 -20.63 -43.54
N PRO A 683 4.17 -21.97 -43.40
CA PRO A 683 3.63 -22.91 -44.39
C PRO A 683 2.15 -22.68 -44.76
N LEU A 684 1.39 -22.12 -43.82
CA LEU A 684 -0.03 -21.81 -44.00
C LEU A 684 -0.28 -20.73 -45.06
N PHE A 685 0.62 -19.74 -45.17
CA PHE A 685 0.45 -18.58 -46.05
C PHE A 685 1.49 -18.51 -47.19
N SER A 686 2.41 -19.47 -47.26
CA SER A 686 3.41 -19.56 -48.31
C SER A 686 2.78 -19.75 -49.70
N GLY A 687 3.09 -18.86 -50.65
CA GLY A 687 2.59 -18.93 -52.03
C GLY A 687 1.28 -18.17 -52.32
N LEU A 688 0.77 -17.38 -51.37
CA LEU A 688 -0.34 -16.45 -51.61
C LEU A 688 0.13 -15.20 -52.39
N ARG A 689 -0.82 -14.48 -53.01
CA ARG A 689 -0.50 -13.23 -53.73
C ARG A 689 0.05 -12.16 -52.77
N GLU A 690 1.02 -11.39 -53.25
CA GLU A 690 1.74 -10.37 -52.46
C GLU A 690 0.80 -9.32 -51.84
N ALA A 691 -0.23 -8.89 -52.56
CA ALA A 691 -1.26 -7.98 -52.06
C ALA A 691 -2.07 -8.54 -50.87
N THR A 692 -2.29 -9.86 -50.83
CA THR A 692 -2.99 -10.54 -49.73
C THR A 692 -2.10 -10.67 -48.51
N LEU A 693 -0.81 -10.96 -48.73
CA LEU A 693 0.22 -10.99 -47.68
C LEU A 693 0.41 -9.60 -47.05
N GLU A 694 0.42 -8.53 -47.84
CA GLU A 694 0.44 -7.15 -47.33
C GLU A 694 -0.82 -6.80 -46.53
N GLY A 695 -2.01 -7.24 -46.99
CA GLY A 695 -3.27 -7.04 -46.29
C GLY A 695 -3.35 -7.76 -44.94
N LEU A 696 -2.72 -8.95 -44.82
CA LEU A 696 -2.52 -9.69 -43.56
C LEU A 696 -1.52 -8.96 -42.67
N ALA A 697 -0.38 -8.59 -43.24
CA ALA A 697 0.72 -7.92 -42.57
C ALA A 697 0.28 -6.62 -41.87
N GLN A 698 -0.60 -5.84 -42.49
CA GLN A 698 -1.10 -4.57 -41.92
C GLN A 698 -2.09 -4.77 -40.76
N ARG A 699 -2.78 -5.91 -40.71
CA ARG A 699 -3.79 -6.23 -39.68
C ARG A 699 -3.23 -7.11 -38.56
N ALA A 700 -2.03 -7.66 -38.74
CA ALA A 700 -1.38 -8.52 -37.78
C ALA A 700 -0.79 -7.72 -36.60
N GLU A 701 -1.09 -8.14 -35.38
CA GLU A 701 -0.54 -7.54 -34.16
C GLU A 701 0.57 -8.41 -33.57
N THR A 702 1.70 -7.82 -33.25
CA THR A 702 2.77 -8.54 -32.54
C THR A 702 2.51 -8.52 -31.04
N VAL A 703 2.46 -9.71 -30.42
CA VAL A 703 2.20 -9.90 -28.98
C VAL A 703 3.34 -10.71 -28.33
N GLY A 704 3.72 -10.35 -27.10
CA GLY A 704 4.84 -10.98 -26.39
C GLY A 704 4.38 -11.74 -25.15
N PHE A 705 4.92 -12.93 -24.90
CA PHE A 705 4.59 -13.75 -23.72
C PHE A 705 5.83 -14.06 -22.91
N LEU A 706 5.71 -14.08 -21.58
CA LEU A 706 6.78 -14.50 -20.68
C LEU A 706 6.70 -15.99 -20.40
N VAL A 707 7.80 -16.57 -19.91
CA VAL A 707 7.83 -17.94 -19.37
C VAL A 707 6.65 -18.18 -18.42
N ASN A 708 5.94 -19.28 -18.61
CA ASN A 708 4.72 -19.70 -17.90
C ASN A 708 3.46 -18.86 -18.17
N ASP A 709 3.50 -17.85 -19.04
CA ASP A 709 2.26 -17.19 -19.48
C ASP A 709 1.46 -18.17 -20.37
N THR A 710 0.16 -18.29 -20.10
CA THR A 710 -0.77 -19.08 -20.92
C THR A 710 -1.22 -18.26 -22.13
N VAL A 711 -0.92 -18.73 -23.33
CA VAL A 711 -1.33 -18.08 -24.58
C VAL A 711 -2.75 -18.44 -24.95
N ILE A 712 -3.18 -19.68 -24.86
CA ILE A 712 -4.60 -20.03 -24.97
C ILE A 712 -4.88 -21.05 -23.88
N ALA A 713 -6.07 -21.01 -23.27
CA ALA A 713 -6.48 -22.05 -22.34
C ALA A 713 -7.60 -22.90 -22.96
N GLU A 714 -7.58 -24.18 -22.65
CA GLU A 714 -8.64 -25.11 -23.03
C GLU A 714 -10.00 -24.62 -22.49
N GLY A 715 -11.02 -24.61 -23.35
CA GLY A 715 -12.36 -24.11 -23.06
C GLY A 715 -12.59 -22.61 -23.29
N ASP A 716 -11.55 -21.82 -23.58
CA ASP A 716 -11.71 -20.39 -23.94
C ASP A 716 -12.33 -20.23 -25.33
N LYS A 717 -12.93 -19.06 -25.64
CA LYS A 717 -13.42 -18.79 -26.99
C LYS A 717 -12.28 -18.59 -28.01
N GLY A 718 -12.46 -19.12 -29.21
CA GLY A 718 -11.54 -19.00 -30.36
C GLY A 718 -11.68 -17.67 -31.09
N ASP A 719 -10.88 -16.67 -30.70
CA ASP A 719 -10.93 -15.29 -31.21
C ASP A 719 -9.81 -14.93 -32.20
N ALA A 720 -8.71 -15.69 -32.23
CA ALA A 720 -7.51 -15.36 -33.02
C ALA A 720 -6.63 -16.57 -33.37
N LEU A 721 -5.89 -16.45 -34.47
CA LEU A 721 -4.77 -17.32 -34.85
C LEU A 721 -3.47 -16.73 -34.29
N TYR A 722 -2.55 -17.58 -33.82
CA TYR A 722 -1.22 -17.18 -33.38
C TYR A 722 -0.15 -17.86 -34.23
N ILE A 723 0.89 -17.11 -34.58
CA ILE A 723 2.09 -17.62 -35.27
C ILE A 723 3.29 -17.35 -34.38
N VAL A 724 4.15 -18.34 -34.20
CA VAL A 724 5.36 -18.20 -33.39
C VAL A 724 6.46 -17.57 -34.22
N LEU A 725 6.82 -16.33 -33.88
CA LEU A 725 7.94 -15.63 -34.52
C LEU A 725 9.26 -16.01 -33.86
N ARG A 726 9.26 -16.07 -32.52
CA ARG A 726 10.41 -16.45 -31.69
C ARG A 726 9.96 -17.12 -30.40
N GLY A 727 10.76 -18.06 -29.93
CA GLY A 727 10.57 -18.76 -28.66
C GLY A 727 9.97 -20.15 -28.82
N ARG A 728 9.67 -20.78 -27.69
CA ARG A 728 9.15 -22.15 -27.57
C ARG A 728 7.93 -22.18 -26.67
N LEU A 729 6.88 -22.84 -27.13
CA LEU A 729 5.66 -23.09 -26.36
C LEU A 729 5.42 -24.59 -26.22
N ARG A 730 4.69 -24.96 -25.17
CA ARG A 730 4.16 -26.31 -24.99
C ARG A 730 2.64 -26.28 -25.09
N ALA A 731 2.07 -27.24 -25.80
CA ALA A 731 0.63 -27.45 -25.89
C ALA A 731 0.22 -28.64 -25.02
N GLU A 732 -0.73 -28.44 -24.12
CA GLU A 732 -1.20 -29.44 -23.15
C GLU A 732 -2.73 -29.52 -23.17
N ARG A 733 -3.31 -30.71 -23.06
CA ARG A 733 -4.77 -30.93 -22.94
C ARG A 733 -5.08 -31.72 -21.68
N LYS A 734 -6.20 -31.44 -21.03
CA LYS A 734 -6.65 -32.23 -19.87
C LYS A 734 -7.29 -33.54 -20.31
N ASN A 735 -6.87 -34.66 -19.72
CA ASN A 735 -7.53 -35.95 -19.89
C ASN A 735 -8.83 -36.03 -19.05
N ALA A 736 -9.58 -37.15 -19.17
CA ALA A 736 -10.82 -37.38 -18.42
C ALA A 736 -10.64 -37.42 -16.88
N GLN A 737 -9.40 -37.57 -16.39
CA GLN A 737 -9.04 -37.50 -14.96
C GLN A 737 -8.58 -36.10 -14.52
N GLY A 738 -8.49 -35.14 -15.44
CA GLY A 738 -8.07 -33.76 -15.18
C GLY A 738 -6.56 -33.52 -15.20
N GLU A 739 -5.75 -34.51 -15.56
CA GLU A 739 -4.29 -34.40 -15.70
C GLU A 739 -3.89 -33.84 -17.07
N ALA A 740 -2.83 -33.03 -17.11
CA ALA A 740 -2.36 -32.39 -18.34
C ALA A 740 -1.48 -33.34 -19.16
N VAL A 741 -1.94 -33.68 -20.37
CA VAL A 741 -1.21 -34.48 -21.37
C VAL A 741 -0.54 -33.54 -22.36
N LEU A 742 0.77 -33.71 -22.59
CA LEU A 742 1.54 -32.92 -23.53
C LEU A 742 1.20 -33.35 -24.97
N LEU A 743 0.66 -32.43 -25.77
CA LEU A 743 0.36 -32.65 -27.20
C LEU A 743 1.57 -32.41 -28.10
N GLY A 744 2.52 -31.57 -27.66
CA GLY A 744 3.73 -31.25 -28.41
C GLY A 744 4.36 -29.91 -28.01
N ARG A 745 5.55 -29.64 -28.55
CA ARG A 745 6.24 -28.35 -28.44
C ARG A 745 6.16 -27.60 -29.76
N LEU A 746 5.89 -26.29 -29.70
CA LEU A 746 5.79 -25.38 -30.83
C LEU A 746 7.02 -24.47 -30.82
N GLY A 747 7.70 -24.36 -31.96
CA GLY A 747 8.88 -23.53 -32.18
C GLY A 747 8.64 -22.41 -33.18
N GLU A 748 9.72 -21.76 -33.64
CA GLU A 748 9.65 -20.74 -34.69
C GLU A 748 8.98 -21.28 -35.96
N ASP A 749 8.17 -20.43 -36.61
CA ASP A 749 7.38 -20.72 -37.81
C ASP A 749 6.17 -21.66 -37.62
N ASP A 750 5.96 -22.21 -36.42
CA ASP A 750 4.73 -22.93 -36.08
C ASP A 750 3.56 -21.96 -35.85
N PHE A 751 2.33 -22.42 -36.10
CA PHE A 751 1.09 -21.66 -35.83
C PHE A 751 0.10 -22.45 -34.99
N PHE A 752 -0.78 -21.79 -34.24
CA PHE A 752 -1.81 -22.45 -33.45
C PHE A 752 -3.07 -21.63 -33.24
N GLY A 753 -4.18 -22.34 -33.01
CA GLY A 753 -5.50 -21.74 -32.81
C GLY A 753 -6.47 -21.91 -33.98
N GLU A 754 -6.04 -22.60 -35.03
CA GLU A 754 -6.78 -22.90 -36.26
C GLU A 754 -8.08 -23.67 -36.02
N THR A 755 -8.09 -24.61 -35.06
CA THR A 755 -9.25 -25.46 -34.78
C THR A 755 -10.47 -24.68 -34.32
N ALA A 756 -10.25 -23.61 -33.52
CA ALA A 756 -11.31 -22.81 -32.94
C ALA A 756 -11.84 -21.71 -33.90
N LEU A 757 -11.13 -21.44 -34.99
CA LEU A 757 -11.52 -20.45 -36.01
C LEU A 757 -12.61 -20.98 -36.95
N LEU A 758 -12.50 -22.26 -37.34
CA LEU A 758 -13.35 -22.95 -38.34
C LEU A 758 -14.41 -23.90 -37.74
N GLY A 759 -14.48 -24.04 -36.41
CA GLY A 759 -15.28 -25.07 -35.74
C GLY A 759 -16.12 -24.55 -34.57
N GLU A 760 -16.43 -25.44 -33.62
CA GLU A 760 -16.96 -25.05 -32.32
C GLU A 760 -16.00 -24.03 -31.71
N HIS A 761 -16.49 -22.84 -31.39
CA HIS A 761 -15.70 -21.65 -31.07
C HIS A 761 -14.91 -21.76 -29.75
N LEU A 762 -14.50 -22.95 -29.32
CA LEU A 762 -13.79 -23.24 -28.09
C LEU A 762 -12.38 -23.79 -28.39
N ARG A 763 -11.40 -23.35 -27.61
CA ARG A 763 -10.01 -23.82 -27.67
C ARG A 763 -9.93 -25.24 -27.09
N GLN A 764 -9.27 -26.16 -27.81
CA GLN A 764 -9.18 -27.58 -27.43
C GLN A 764 -7.89 -27.97 -26.67
N ALA A 765 -7.01 -26.99 -26.42
CA ALA A 765 -5.76 -27.21 -25.72
C ALA A 765 -5.31 -25.92 -25.04
N THR A 766 -4.54 -26.09 -23.97
CA THR A 766 -3.84 -25.02 -23.27
C THR A 766 -2.43 -24.89 -23.85
N VAL A 767 -2.07 -23.72 -24.38
CA VAL A 767 -0.70 -23.44 -24.85
C VAL A 767 -0.02 -22.50 -23.87
N THR A 768 1.15 -22.90 -23.37
CA THR A 768 1.92 -22.15 -22.38
C THR A 768 3.33 -21.90 -22.89
N ALA A 769 3.87 -20.70 -22.68
CA ALA A 769 5.21 -20.35 -23.12
C ALA A 769 6.28 -20.98 -22.20
N GLU A 770 7.22 -21.75 -22.76
CA GLU A 770 8.37 -22.31 -22.02
C GLU A 770 9.54 -21.32 -21.95
N THR A 771 9.69 -20.50 -22.98
CA THR A 771 10.65 -19.38 -23.07
C THR A 771 9.86 -18.08 -23.30
N PRO A 772 10.42 -16.88 -23.09
CA PRO A 772 9.79 -15.67 -23.59
C PRO A 772 9.56 -15.81 -25.10
N CYS A 773 8.33 -15.58 -25.54
CA CYS A 773 7.89 -15.80 -26.93
C CYS A 773 7.39 -14.50 -27.54
N THR A 774 7.64 -14.31 -28.84
CA THR A 774 6.98 -13.27 -29.63
C THR A 774 6.10 -13.96 -30.66
N LEU A 775 4.81 -13.64 -30.66
CA LEU A 775 3.83 -14.22 -31.54
C LEU A 775 3.19 -13.14 -32.42
N LEU A 776 2.77 -13.53 -33.61
CA LEU A 776 1.89 -12.74 -34.46
C LEU A 776 0.44 -13.17 -34.19
N ARG A 777 -0.41 -12.24 -33.74
CA ARG A 777 -1.84 -12.44 -33.53
C ARG A 777 -2.61 -11.95 -34.75
N LEU A 778 -3.45 -12.80 -35.31
CA LEU A 778 -4.40 -12.47 -36.37
C LEU A 778 -5.81 -12.69 -35.84
N ALA A 779 -6.66 -11.65 -35.84
CA ALA A 779 -8.02 -11.75 -35.34
C ALA A 779 -8.87 -12.64 -36.27
N ARG A 780 -9.85 -13.35 -35.69
CA ARG A 780 -10.74 -14.25 -36.44
C ARG A 780 -11.48 -13.54 -37.56
N ALA A 781 -11.96 -12.32 -37.31
CA ALA A 781 -12.68 -11.52 -38.30
C ALA A 781 -11.80 -11.25 -39.54
N ASP A 782 -10.52 -10.93 -39.32
CA ASP A 782 -9.58 -10.64 -40.40
C ASP A 782 -9.25 -11.91 -41.21
N VAL A 783 -9.02 -13.04 -40.53
CA VAL A 783 -8.74 -14.32 -41.20
C VAL A 783 -9.93 -14.81 -42.03
N LEU A 784 -11.17 -14.66 -41.54
CA LEU A 784 -12.38 -15.04 -42.26
C LEU A 784 -12.67 -14.10 -43.44
N ALA A 785 -12.54 -12.78 -43.25
CA ALA A 785 -12.71 -11.80 -44.33
C ALA A 785 -11.70 -12.02 -45.48
N LEU A 786 -10.51 -12.53 -45.16
CA LEU A 786 -9.53 -12.94 -46.17
C LEU A 786 -9.91 -14.25 -46.86
N GLY A 787 -10.44 -15.22 -46.11
CA GLY A 787 -10.94 -16.48 -46.66
C GLY A 787 -12.06 -16.31 -47.68
N GLU A 788 -12.89 -15.27 -47.52
CA GLU A 788 -13.92 -14.90 -48.51
C GLU A 788 -13.32 -14.39 -49.82
N ASN A 789 -12.15 -13.74 -49.77
CA ASN A 789 -11.46 -13.19 -50.94
C ASN A 789 -10.50 -14.18 -51.61
N GLU A 790 -9.95 -15.14 -50.84
CA GLU A 790 -9.02 -16.17 -51.31
C GLU A 790 -9.38 -17.54 -50.67
N PRO A 791 -10.19 -18.37 -51.36
CA PRO A 791 -10.67 -19.66 -50.82
C PRO A 791 -9.56 -20.65 -50.44
N GLU A 792 -8.37 -20.49 -51.04
CA GLU A 792 -7.18 -21.30 -50.76
C GLU A 792 -6.71 -21.20 -49.30
N VAL A 793 -6.93 -20.06 -48.63
CA VAL A 793 -6.58 -19.87 -47.21
C VAL A 793 -7.48 -20.73 -46.30
N LEU A 794 -8.78 -20.79 -46.59
CA LEU A 794 -9.73 -21.61 -45.85
C LEU A 794 -9.42 -23.10 -46.01
N ARG A 795 -9.12 -23.53 -47.24
CA ARG A 795 -8.76 -24.92 -47.56
C ARG A 795 -7.55 -25.39 -46.75
N ARG A 796 -6.49 -24.58 -46.68
CA ARG A 796 -5.28 -24.92 -45.90
C ARG A 796 -5.48 -24.91 -44.40
N LEU A 797 -6.34 -24.02 -43.89
CA LEU A 797 -6.73 -24.04 -42.47
C LEU A 797 -7.54 -25.31 -42.12
N GLU A 798 -8.39 -25.79 -43.02
CA GLU A 798 -9.12 -27.06 -42.86
C GLU A 798 -8.18 -28.28 -42.88
N GLU A 799 -7.21 -28.31 -43.79
CA GLU A 799 -6.18 -29.36 -43.85
C GLU A 799 -5.32 -29.40 -42.57
N ALA A 800 -4.87 -28.23 -42.10
CA ALA A 800 -4.11 -28.11 -40.85
C ALA A 800 -4.92 -28.57 -39.63
N ARG A 801 -6.21 -28.23 -39.59
CA ARG A 801 -7.14 -28.69 -38.56
C ARG A 801 -7.28 -30.22 -38.56
N ALA A 802 -7.44 -30.83 -39.72
CA ALA A 802 -7.55 -32.29 -39.84
C ALA A 802 -6.27 -33.00 -39.39
N ALA A 803 -5.10 -32.49 -39.76
CA ALA A 803 -3.80 -33.02 -39.33
C ALA A 803 -3.60 -32.94 -37.80
N ARG A 804 -4.01 -31.82 -37.18
CA ARG A 804 -3.95 -31.61 -35.72
C ARG A 804 -4.92 -32.50 -34.95
N ALA A 805 -6.13 -32.72 -35.47
CA ALA A 805 -7.09 -33.65 -34.89
C ALA A 805 -6.54 -35.09 -34.86
N ALA A 806 -5.85 -35.50 -35.94
CA ALA A 806 -5.20 -36.80 -36.01
C ALA A 806 -4.03 -36.95 -35.02
N LEU A 807 -3.21 -35.90 -34.83
CA LEU A 807 -2.14 -35.88 -33.82
C LEU A 807 -2.68 -35.96 -32.39
N ALA A 808 -3.77 -35.24 -32.11
CA ALA A 808 -4.40 -35.28 -30.80
C ALA A 808 -4.99 -36.65 -30.44
N ALA A 809 -5.61 -37.34 -31.41
CA ALA A 809 -6.12 -38.71 -31.22
C ALA A 809 -5.00 -39.73 -30.98
N ARG A 810 -3.81 -39.52 -31.55
CA ARG A 810 -2.62 -40.35 -31.31
C ARG A 810 -2.03 -40.13 -29.91
N ALA A 811 -2.00 -38.88 -29.43
CA ALA A 811 -1.54 -38.58 -28.07
C ALA A 811 -2.45 -39.19 -26.97
N GLU A 812 -3.75 -39.32 -27.24
CA GLU A 812 -4.71 -39.96 -26.32
C GLU A 812 -4.59 -41.49 -26.25
N THR A 813 -3.99 -42.13 -27.26
CA THR A 813 -3.85 -43.60 -27.33
C THR A 813 -2.52 -44.13 -26.80
N GLY A 814 -1.58 -43.26 -26.39
CA GLY A 814 -0.30 -43.65 -25.78
C GLY A 814 0.66 -44.38 -26.72
N ILE A 815 0.46 -44.27 -28.04
CA ILE A 815 1.35 -44.86 -29.04
C ILE A 815 2.35 -43.79 -29.47
N ASP A 816 3.50 -43.75 -28.80
CA ASP A 816 4.65 -42.96 -29.23
C ASP A 816 5.13 -43.45 -30.62
N ALA A 817 5.50 -42.50 -31.47
CA ALA A 817 6.22 -42.74 -32.72
C ALA A 817 7.73 -42.87 -32.46
#